data_AF-A0A551YY25-F1
#
_entry.id   AF-A0A551YY25-F1
#
_cell.length_a   1.000
_cell.length_b   1.000
_cell.length_c   1.000
_cell.angle_alpha   90.00
_cell.angle_beta   90.00
_cell.angle_gamma   90.00
#
_symmetry.space_group_name_H-M   'P 1'
#
loop_
_entity.id
_entity.type
_entity.pdbx_description
1 polymer ?
#
loop_
_entity_poly.entity_id
_entity_poly.type
_entity_poly.pdbx_seq_one_letter_code
_entity_poly.pdbx_strand_id
1 'polypeptide(L)'
;MAIPQSSIIALSLMYTKLPPSASDLTYWASPAGQAVSWEQAVQAFSTSSAAKTAYPMLASPTVLSQNAAARRDYVTQAFQNLYGIAAADIPAAELTYWADTYLVSSPQAIFDFPVVLNQYSPAARQQALTNRAQVAENFAVAMAADGSSTFTSAQYSSGWVIVNTVTADAASVTAANAQIAQFIAGGGGGTGTTFTLLENGAVLTASASSKVAPLGQFLTASNNTVAALTFLQGSFIQDPSNSDNDVLTAQIIAPTFPLAAITPNIANIETIEFTGSNGAIADIVNISGVKSFVIKSGDLQVNTAEKFPLTLAAGYANQLSLKLGDITKASTVNLNGTVAGTTIVDQNSEANVNIVVKADSVLKNSDAALYTIKSVAGSNNFVISGDKNLTIDGNITVTAATDRLDATDFTGKLTLNLGAGSNITQIVGGKSDDTFTLTAAVDQINGVALNGNDGNDTLTVKVGATPAAINGVTNVETIIFKQAATDTTIATVDTLVASGATLTVDASSFTTKFLDFDGTFETNGSFKITGGALADTLKGGAKNDTLIGGGGIDTLTGGGGNDQFVLNKAAPGNGVVIKDFTAVANNNDVFALSNAAFAGAPAVGATLAVSTVAGATNSANTILVDIFANLTANQTATSNVRFGYDTTNKQLFYDADGNFSVGTVLIATSTLAVNLNASNFAIVA
;
A
#
# COMPACT_ATOMS: atom_id res chain seq x y z
N MET A 1 73.62 28.36 -7.17
CA MET A 1 72.82 27.69 -8.23
C MET A 1 71.36 28.09 -8.03
N ALA A 2 70.64 28.50 -9.07
CA ALA A 2 69.21 28.81 -8.95
C ALA A 2 68.44 27.49 -8.76
N ILE A 3 67.62 27.38 -7.72
CA ILE A 3 66.88 26.16 -7.44
C ILE A 3 65.47 26.25 -8.08
N PRO A 4 64.98 25.20 -8.76
CA PRO A 4 63.62 25.16 -9.30
C PRO A 4 62.54 25.30 -8.22
N GLN A 5 61.38 25.88 -8.59
CA GLN A 5 60.19 26.04 -7.73
C GLN A 5 59.76 24.72 -7.05
N SER A 6 59.92 23.58 -7.74
CA SER A 6 59.66 22.25 -7.20
C SER A 6 60.47 21.93 -5.93
N SER A 7 61.68 22.49 -5.80
CA SER A 7 62.52 22.28 -4.62
C SER A 7 62.09 23.13 -3.42
N ILE A 8 61.45 24.27 -3.65
CA ILE A 8 60.89 25.11 -2.56
C ILE A 8 59.62 24.45 -2.01
N ILE A 9 58.75 23.96 -2.89
CA ILE A 9 57.54 23.19 -2.51
C ILE A 9 57.95 21.88 -1.81
N ALA A 10 59.00 21.22 -2.30
CA ALA A 10 59.57 20.03 -1.66
C ALA A 10 60.03 20.30 -0.21
N LEU A 11 60.73 21.41 0.03
CA LEU A 11 61.15 21.81 1.37
C LEU A 11 59.94 22.06 2.28
N SER A 12 58.87 22.68 1.75
CA SER A 12 57.62 22.84 2.48
C SER A 12 56.98 21.50 2.83
N LEU A 13 56.82 20.59 1.87
CA LEU A 13 56.24 19.26 2.10
C LEU A 13 57.04 18.46 3.14
N MET A 14 58.36 18.56 3.12
CA MET A 14 59.22 17.94 4.13
C MET A 14 59.03 18.55 5.52
N TYR A 15 58.92 19.87 5.59
CA TYR A 15 58.86 20.64 6.83
C TYR A 15 57.49 20.56 7.53
N THR A 16 56.42 20.90 6.81
CA THR A 16 55.07 20.94 7.38
C THR A 16 54.38 19.59 7.34
N LYS A 17 54.83 18.66 6.48
CA LYS A 17 54.03 17.49 6.08
C LYS A 17 52.69 17.92 5.48
N LEU A 18 52.63 19.03 4.74
CA LEU A 18 51.38 19.59 4.23
C LEU A 18 51.58 20.23 2.84
N PRO A 19 50.54 20.20 1.97
CA PRO A 19 50.51 21.03 0.77
C PRO A 19 50.63 22.52 1.13
N PRO A 20 51.21 23.33 0.24
CA PRO A 20 51.29 24.78 0.48
C PRO A 20 49.91 25.41 0.53
N SER A 21 49.73 26.46 1.33
CA SER A 21 48.51 27.27 1.29
C SER A 21 48.51 28.22 0.09
N ALA A 22 47.34 28.81 -0.22
CA ALA A 22 47.24 29.87 -1.22
C ALA A 22 48.15 31.07 -0.88
N SER A 23 48.29 31.40 0.41
CA SER A 23 49.23 32.42 0.87
C SER A 23 50.69 32.01 0.70
N ASP A 24 51.04 30.73 0.88
CA ASP A 24 52.40 30.23 0.65
C ASP A 24 52.76 30.29 -0.83
N LEU A 25 51.84 29.89 -1.71
CA LEU A 25 52.00 30.02 -3.15
C LEU A 25 52.16 31.49 -3.57
N THR A 26 51.38 32.40 -3.01
CA THR A 26 51.50 33.84 -3.32
C THR A 26 52.85 34.39 -2.86
N TYR A 27 53.32 33.98 -1.69
CA TYR A 27 54.65 34.34 -1.18
C TYR A 27 55.77 33.80 -2.07
N TRP A 28 55.62 32.57 -2.61
CA TRP A 28 56.61 31.96 -3.51
C TRP A 28 56.49 32.40 -4.97
N ALA A 29 55.35 32.93 -5.39
CA ALA A 29 55.06 33.42 -6.74
C ALA A 29 55.32 34.93 -6.94
N SER A 30 55.78 35.64 -5.90
CA SER A 30 56.19 37.05 -5.95
C SER A 30 57.20 37.33 -7.11
N PRO A 31 57.14 38.51 -7.77
CA PRO A 31 57.53 38.70 -9.17
C PRO A 31 58.94 38.23 -9.55
N ALA A 32 59.03 37.72 -10.79
CA ALA A 32 60.22 37.24 -11.48
C ALA A 32 61.51 37.98 -11.10
N GLY A 33 62.43 37.29 -10.40
CA GLY A 33 63.79 37.81 -10.22
C GLY A 33 64.59 37.32 -9.00
N GLN A 34 63.97 36.80 -7.94
CA GLN A 34 64.73 36.14 -6.87
C GLN A 34 64.70 34.63 -7.04
N ALA A 35 65.69 34.11 -7.76
CA ALA A 35 66.11 32.73 -7.53
C ALA A 35 66.57 32.63 -6.08
N VAL A 36 65.86 31.86 -5.25
CA VAL A 36 66.36 31.48 -3.94
C VAL A 36 67.61 30.64 -4.20
N SER A 37 68.79 31.15 -3.83
CA SER A 37 70.03 30.40 -3.97
C SER A 37 69.99 29.15 -3.09
N TRP A 38 70.79 28.15 -3.43
CA TRP A 38 71.05 26.97 -2.59
C TRP A 38 71.18 27.34 -1.10
N GLU A 39 72.00 28.35 -0.84
CA GLU A 39 72.30 28.87 0.49
C GLU A 39 71.07 29.52 1.14
N GLN A 40 70.25 30.25 0.37
CA GLN A 40 69.03 30.89 0.89
C GLN A 40 67.94 29.86 1.23
N ALA A 41 67.81 28.78 0.46
CA ALA A 41 66.83 27.72 0.72
C ALA A 41 67.24 26.88 1.95
N VAL A 42 68.52 26.51 2.03
CA VAL A 42 69.11 25.88 3.21
C VAL A 42 69.01 26.80 4.44
N GLN A 43 69.21 28.11 4.27
CA GLN A 43 69.09 29.07 5.36
C GLN A 43 67.64 29.23 5.85
N ALA A 44 66.66 29.26 4.95
CA ALA A 44 65.24 29.27 5.31
C ALA A 44 64.84 28.00 6.08
N PHE A 45 65.34 26.84 5.66
CA PHE A 45 65.11 25.57 6.34
C PHE A 45 65.80 25.51 7.72
N SER A 46 67.09 25.80 7.78
CA SER A 46 67.92 25.71 8.99
C SER A 46 67.54 26.71 10.09
N THR A 47 66.92 27.83 9.74
CA THR A 47 66.55 28.87 10.72
C THR A 47 65.11 28.76 11.21
N SER A 48 64.28 27.92 10.59
CA SER A 48 62.84 27.84 10.89
C SER A 48 62.51 27.21 12.26
N SER A 49 61.71 27.92 13.06
CA SER A 49 61.32 27.47 14.40
C SER A 49 60.51 26.17 14.41
N ALA A 50 59.61 25.93 13.45
CA ALA A 50 58.89 24.64 13.45
C ALA A 50 59.74 23.48 12.92
N ALA A 51 60.82 23.76 12.18
CA ALA A 51 61.75 22.74 11.66
C ALA A 51 62.58 22.25 12.84
N LYS A 52 63.06 23.21 13.64
CA LYS A 52 63.73 22.98 14.91
C LYS A 52 62.84 22.28 15.94
N THR A 53 61.52 22.47 15.86
CA THR A 53 60.56 21.77 16.73
C THR A 53 60.32 20.33 16.26
N ALA A 54 60.06 20.13 14.97
CA ALA A 54 59.84 18.82 14.36
C ALA A 54 61.12 17.95 14.36
N TYR A 55 62.26 18.59 14.15
CA TYR A 55 63.58 17.99 14.10
C TYR A 55 64.51 18.73 15.06
N PRO A 56 64.52 18.36 16.35
CA PRO A 56 65.35 19.00 17.38
C PRO A 56 66.84 19.12 17.04
N MET A 57 67.32 18.25 16.14
CA MET A 57 68.68 18.28 15.60
C MET A 57 69.05 19.55 14.83
N LEU A 58 68.06 20.24 14.24
CA LEU A 58 68.27 21.51 13.53
C LEU A 58 68.48 22.67 14.51
N ALA A 59 68.05 22.53 15.78
CA ALA A 59 68.24 23.54 16.82
C ALA A 59 69.65 23.51 17.42
N SER A 60 70.27 22.33 17.43
CA SER A 60 71.63 22.07 17.97
C SER A 60 72.40 21.10 17.03
N PRO A 61 72.96 21.60 15.93
CA PRO A 61 73.54 20.78 14.84
C PRO A 61 74.90 20.13 15.16
N THR A 62 75.26 19.93 16.43
CA THR A 62 76.52 19.29 16.80
C THR A 62 76.49 17.79 16.50
N VAL A 63 77.23 17.42 15.46
CA VAL A 63 77.38 16.07 14.90
C VAL A 63 77.67 14.96 15.91
N LEU A 64 78.45 15.25 16.96
CA LEU A 64 78.94 14.25 17.92
C LEU A 64 78.03 14.00 19.13
N SER A 65 76.96 14.80 19.32
CA SER A 65 76.10 14.71 20.52
C SER A 65 74.71 14.13 20.26
N GLN A 66 74.42 13.64 19.05
CA GLN A 66 73.10 13.09 18.71
C GLN A 66 73.13 11.55 18.66
N ASN A 67 72.15 10.90 19.28
CA ASN A 67 71.95 9.45 19.18
C ASN A 67 71.66 9.06 17.73
N ALA A 68 72.26 7.96 17.24
CA ALA A 68 72.04 7.40 15.91
C ALA A 68 70.55 7.21 15.56
N ALA A 69 69.70 6.94 16.56
CA ALA A 69 68.25 6.85 16.38
C ALA A 69 67.63 8.15 15.85
N ALA A 70 68.05 9.31 16.37
CA ALA A 70 67.52 10.60 15.94
C ALA A 70 67.91 10.91 14.49
N ARG A 71 69.18 10.67 14.11
CA ARG A 71 69.64 10.85 12.72
C ARG A 71 68.88 9.95 11.75
N ARG A 72 68.67 8.68 12.11
CA ARG A 72 67.90 7.74 11.29
C ARG A 72 66.45 8.18 11.13
N ASP A 73 65.81 8.65 12.20
CA ASP A 73 64.43 9.15 12.15
C ASP A 73 64.28 10.39 11.24
N TYR A 74 65.26 11.29 11.26
CA TYR A 74 65.27 12.43 10.33
C TYR A 74 65.42 12.00 8.87
N VAL A 75 66.31 11.05 8.58
CA VAL A 75 66.47 10.49 7.24
C VAL A 75 65.18 9.80 6.77
N THR A 76 64.59 8.93 7.58
CA THR A 76 63.39 8.19 7.20
C THR A 76 62.19 9.12 6.97
N GLN A 77 62.01 10.13 7.82
CA GLN A 77 60.95 11.13 7.63
C GLN A 77 61.15 11.98 6.38
N ALA A 78 62.40 12.33 6.02
CA ALA A 78 62.70 13.02 4.77
C ALA A 78 62.28 12.17 3.56
N PHE A 79 62.61 10.88 3.55
CA PHE A 79 62.22 9.96 2.48
C PHE A 79 60.71 9.79 2.37
N GLN A 80 60.01 9.66 3.51
CA GLN A 80 58.56 9.53 3.53
C GLN A 80 57.88 10.80 2.99
N ASN A 81 58.30 11.98 3.44
CA ASN A 81 57.62 13.23 3.06
C ASN A 81 57.91 13.61 1.60
N LEU A 82 59.17 13.48 1.17
CA LEU A 82 59.62 13.88 -0.17
C LEU A 82 59.20 12.87 -1.26
N TYR A 83 59.29 11.57 -0.96
CA TYR A 83 59.15 10.52 -1.98
C TYR A 83 58.03 9.52 -1.70
N GLY A 84 57.38 9.58 -0.54
CA GLY A 84 56.37 8.59 -0.13
C GLY A 84 56.96 7.23 0.24
N ILE A 85 58.28 7.15 0.46
CA ILE A 85 58.99 5.91 0.74
C ILE A 85 58.99 5.67 2.24
N ALA A 86 58.36 4.59 2.68
CA ALA A 86 58.35 4.20 4.09
C ALA A 86 59.74 3.76 4.54
N ALA A 87 60.02 3.89 5.84
CA ALA A 87 61.32 3.54 6.41
C ALA A 87 61.79 2.11 6.08
N ALA A 88 60.85 1.17 5.96
CA ALA A 88 61.12 -0.23 5.61
C ALA A 88 61.59 -0.43 4.16
N ASP A 89 61.24 0.51 3.27
CA ASP A 89 61.51 0.43 1.82
C ASP A 89 62.81 1.17 1.43
N ILE A 90 63.48 1.80 2.40
CA ILE A 90 64.79 2.45 2.18
C ILE A 90 65.89 1.38 2.26
N PRO A 91 66.73 1.22 1.22
CA PRO A 91 67.83 0.27 1.27
C PRO A 91 68.73 0.50 2.49
N ALA A 92 69.03 -0.55 3.25
CA ALA A 92 69.79 -0.43 4.50
C ALA A 92 71.16 0.26 4.34
N ALA A 93 71.84 0.02 3.21
CA ALA A 93 73.10 0.68 2.88
C ALA A 93 72.94 2.19 2.64
N GLU A 94 71.82 2.60 2.04
CA GLU A 94 71.50 4.00 1.78
C GLU A 94 71.14 4.73 3.08
N LEU A 95 70.32 4.10 3.93
CA LEU A 95 70.01 4.63 5.26
C LEU A 95 71.27 4.79 6.11
N THR A 96 72.18 3.82 6.07
CA THR A 96 73.47 3.88 6.77
C THR A 96 74.35 5.01 6.22
N TYR A 97 74.45 5.14 4.90
CA TYR A 97 75.22 6.23 4.29
C TYR A 97 74.70 7.60 4.72
N TRP A 98 73.40 7.84 4.61
CA TRP A 98 72.84 9.16 4.95
C TRP A 98 72.93 9.44 6.45
N ALA A 99 72.48 8.51 7.29
CA ALA A 99 72.38 8.75 8.74
C ALA A 99 73.73 8.69 9.46
N ASP A 100 74.62 7.78 9.06
CA ASP A 100 75.83 7.44 9.82
C ASP A 100 77.13 7.83 9.10
N THR A 101 77.08 8.29 7.84
CA THR A 101 78.24 8.84 7.11
C THR A 101 78.05 10.31 6.73
N TYR A 102 76.97 10.65 6.02
CA TYR A 102 76.76 12.00 5.49
C TYR A 102 76.41 13.00 6.59
N LEU A 103 75.37 12.71 7.40
CA LEU A 103 74.94 13.61 8.49
C LEU A 103 76.01 13.82 9.57
N VAL A 104 77.00 12.94 9.66
CA VAL A 104 78.13 13.07 10.60
C VAL A 104 79.38 13.68 9.98
N SER A 105 79.36 14.04 8.69
CA SER A 105 80.53 14.60 8.01
C SER A 105 80.85 16.04 8.47
N SER A 106 79.82 16.83 8.79
CA SER A 106 79.94 18.19 9.32
C SER A 106 78.60 18.66 9.92
N PRO A 107 78.60 19.65 10.83
CA PRO A 107 77.36 20.28 11.31
C PRO A 107 76.49 20.83 10.18
N GLN A 108 77.12 21.26 9.08
CA GLN A 108 76.43 21.80 7.91
C GLN A 108 75.64 20.72 7.14
N ALA A 109 76.10 19.47 7.18
CA ALA A 109 75.46 18.37 6.47
C ALA A 109 74.01 18.10 6.93
N ILE A 110 73.67 18.42 8.18
CA ILE A 110 72.30 18.29 8.71
C ILE A 110 71.34 19.26 8.00
N PHE A 111 71.82 20.47 7.70
CA PHE A 111 71.05 21.51 7.04
C PHE A 111 70.96 21.30 5.53
N ASP A 112 72.03 20.81 4.91
CA ASP A 112 72.09 20.58 3.48
C ASP A 112 71.38 19.29 3.05
N PHE A 113 71.14 18.37 3.99
CA PHE A 113 70.66 17.01 3.74
C PHE A 113 69.42 16.92 2.83
N PRO A 114 68.32 17.64 3.03
CA PRO A 114 67.13 17.52 2.16
C PRO A 114 67.45 17.80 0.69
N VAL A 115 68.31 18.79 0.47
CA VAL A 115 68.63 19.28 -0.87
C VAL A 115 69.66 18.36 -1.53
N VAL A 116 70.67 17.91 -0.78
CA VAL A 116 71.67 16.94 -1.25
C VAL A 116 71.05 15.57 -1.48
N LEU A 117 70.13 15.13 -0.61
CA LEU A 117 69.37 13.89 -0.78
C LEU A 117 68.65 13.88 -2.13
N ASN A 118 67.97 14.97 -2.50
CA ASN A 118 67.30 15.06 -3.79
C ASN A 118 68.28 15.09 -4.97
N GLN A 119 69.36 15.88 -4.85
CA GLN A 119 70.36 16.02 -5.91
C GLN A 119 71.01 14.68 -6.31
N TYR A 120 71.25 13.80 -5.33
CA TYR A 120 71.88 12.49 -5.55
C TYR A 120 70.88 11.32 -5.57
N SER A 121 69.57 11.60 -5.52
CA SER A 121 68.53 10.57 -5.63
C SER A 121 68.38 10.07 -7.08
N PRO A 122 67.96 8.81 -7.30
CA PRO A 122 67.65 8.30 -8.64
C PRO A 122 66.58 9.13 -9.36
N ALA A 123 66.60 9.14 -10.69
CA ALA A 123 65.66 9.92 -11.52
C ALA A 123 64.19 9.66 -11.17
N ALA A 124 63.81 8.42 -10.86
CA ALA A 124 62.45 8.09 -10.44
C ALA A 124 62.02 8.78 -9.12
N ARG A 125 62.93 8.94 -8.15
CA ARG A 125 62.63 9.65 -6.89
C ARG A 125 62.53 11.16 -7.11
N GLN A 126 63.42 11.72 -7.94
CA GLN A 126 63.32 13.12 -8.36
C GLN A 126 61.99 13.40 -9.09
N GLN A 127 61.53 12.45 -9.91
CA GLN A 127 60.24 12.53 -10.59
C GLN A 127 59.07 12.42 -9.60
N ALA A 128 59.10 11.48 -8.65
CA ALA A 128 58.07 11.36 -7.61
C ALA A 128 57.94 12.65 -6.78
N LEU A 129 59.07 13.27 -6.44
CA LEU A 129 59.08 14.55 -5.74
C LEU A 129 58.46 15.67 -6.58
N THR A 130 58.82 15.74 -7.86
CA THR A 130 58.25 16.72 -8.80
C THR A 130 56.74 16.55 -8.93
N ASN A 131 56.27 15.31 -9.05
CA ASN A 131 54.84 14.96 -9.11
C ASN A 131 54.09 15.35 -7.83
N ARG A 132 54.67 15.06 -6.65
CA ARG A 132 54.09 15.43 -5.35
C ARG A 132 54.02 16.93 -5.17
N ALA A 133 55.07 17.66 -5.56
CA ALA A 133 55.07 19.12 -5.56
C ALA A 133 53.97 19.69 -6.46
N GLN A 134 53.79 19.11 -7.65
CA GLN A 134 52.73 19.51 -8.59
C GLN A 134 51.32 19.29 -8.01
N VAL A 135 51.05 18.12 -7.42
CA VAL A 135 49.74 17.83 -6.81
C VAL A 135 49.46 18.73 -5.61
N ALA A 136 50.48 19.00 -4.80
CA ALA A 136 50.37 19.91 -3.67
C ALA A 136 50.04 21.34 -4.12
N GLU A 137 50.68 21.81 -5.20
CA GLU A 137 50.36 23.09 -5.84
C GLU A 137 48.93 23.10 -6.40
N ASN A 138 48.52 22.03 -7.10
CA ASN A 138 47.17 21.92 -7.64
C ASN A 138 46.10 21.97 -6.55
N PHE A 139 46.34 21.31 -5.41
CA PHE A 139 45.42 21.35 -4.26
C PHE A 139 45.25 22.78 -3.75
N ALA A 140 46.37 23.49 -3.62
CA ALA A 140 46.39 24.85 -3.12
C ALA A 140 45.74 25.86 -4.07
N VAL A 141 45.99 25.73 -5.37
CA VAL A 141 45.35 26.53 -6.42
C VAL A 141 43.85 26.27 -6.45
N ALA A 142 43.42 25.02 -6.35
CA ALA A 142 42.01 24.66 -6.37
C ALA A 142 41.26 25.19 -5.13
N MET A 143 41.87 25.09 -3.95
CA MET A 143 41.36 25.69 -2.71
C MET A 143 41.27 27.22 -2.79
N ALA A 144 42.25 27.87 -3.40
CA ALA A 144 42.25 29.31 -3.61
C ALA A 144 41.13 29.74 -4.57
N ALA A 145 40.90 28.97 -5.64
CA ALA A 145 39.82 29.20 -6.59
C ALA A 145 38.43 29.05 -5.95
N ASP A 146 38.31 28.18 -4.95
CA ASP A 146 37.11 27.99 -4.12
C ASP A 146 36.94 29.07 -3.02
N GLY A 147 37.82 30.09 -3.00
CA GLY A 147 37.73 31.23 -2.09
C GLY A 147 38.45 31.05 -0.76
N SER A 148 39.24 29.99 -0.59
CA SER A 148 39.96 29.71 0.66
C SER A 148 41.36 30.34 0.66
N SER A 149 41.61 31.28 1.58
CA SER A 149 42.92 31.95 1.72
C SER A 149 43.90 31.22 2.67
N THR A 150 43.40 30.33 3.52
CA THR A 150 44.15 29.52 4.49
C THR A 150 43.46 28.16 4.65
N PHE A 151 44.17 27.08 4.96
CA PHE A 151 43.49 25.80 5.21
C PHE A 151 43.11 25.63 6.69
N THR A 152 42.01 24.94 6.94
CA THR A 152 41.67 24.37 8.25
C THR A 152 42.46 23.09 8.52
N SER A 153 42.56 22.64 9.78
CA SER A 153 43.23 21.38 10.13
C SER A 153 42.67 20.16 9.36
N ALA A 154 41.37 20.16 9.04
CA ALA A 154 40.74 19.13 8.24
C ALA A 154 41.17 19.19 6.77
N GLN A 155 41.13 20.38 6.16
CA GLN A 155 41.61 20.60 4.79
C GLN A 155 43.10 20.26 4.63
N TYR A 156 43.91 20.62 5.63
CA TYR A 156 45.32 20.25 5.72
C TYR A 156 45.52 18.72 5.72
N SER A 157 44.78 18.01 6.57
CA SER A 157 44.89 16.55 6.69
C SER A 157 44.48 15.85 5.40
N SER A 158 43.39 16.29 4.77
CA SER A 158 42.90 15.72 3.51
C SER A 158 43.86 15.98 2.35
N GLY A 159 44.39 17.20 2.23
CA GLY A 159 45.39 17.52 1.21
C GLY A 159 46.66 16.66 1.35
N TRP A 160 47.11 16.41 2.59
CA TRP A 160 48.27 15.55 2.82
C TRP A 160 48.02 14.08 2.50
N VAL A 161 46.83 13.55 2.79
CA VAL A 161 46.43 12.20 2.39
C VAL A 161 46.52 12.04 0.87
N ILE A 162 46.03 13.02 0.11
CA ILE A 162 46.07 13.01 -1.35
C ILE A 162 47.52 13.01 -1.86
N VAL A 163 48.35 13.93 -1.37
CA VAL A 163 49.77 14.02 -1.79
C VAL A 163 50.54 12.73 -1.51
N ASN A 164 50.22 12.02 -0.42
CA ASN A 164 50.89 10.76 -0.08
C ASN A 164 50.63 9.62 -1.08
N THR A 165 49.57 9.70 -1.88
CA THR A 165 49.27 8.70 -2.92
C THR A 165 50.13 8.84 -4.18
N VAL A 166 50.85 9.97 -4.32
CA VAL A 166 51.56 10.34 -5.55
C VAL A 166 52.95 9.71 -5.58
N THR A 167 53.25 9.10 -6.72
CA THR A 167 54.51 8.39 -7.01
C THR A 167 55.21 8.99 -8.25
N ALA A 168 56.26 8.33 -8.74
CA ALA A 168 56.94 8.72 -9.99
C ALA A 168 56.05 8.58 -11.24
N ASP A 169 54.98 7.77 -11.18
CA ASP A 169 54.06 7.54 -12.29
C ASP A 169 53.12 8.72 -12.51
N ALA A 170 53.00 9.21 -13.75
CA ALA A 170 52.08 10.26 -14.15
C ALA A 170 50.60 9.90 -13.92
N ALA A 171 50.24 8.61 -13.94
CA ALA A 171 48.89 8.16 -13.62
C ALA A 171 48.48 8.51 -12.17
N SER A 172 49.45 8.45 -11.23
CA SER A 172 49.21 8.82 -9.82
C SER A 172 48.91 10.31 -9.64
N VAL A 173 49.51 11.19 -10.46
CA VAL A 173 49.21 12.63 -10.49
C VAL A 173 47.78 12.87 -10.98
N THR A 174 47.38 12.16 -12.03
CA THR A 174 46.02 12.26 -12.59
C THR A 174 44.97 11.82 -11.56
N ALA A 175 45.21 10.70 -10.88
CA ALA A 175 44.33 10.20 -9.83
C ALA A 175 44.24 11.17 -8.63
N ALA A 176 45.37 11.71 -8.19
CA ALA A 176 45.40 12.67 -7.09
C ALA A 176 44.68 13.98 -7.46
N ASN A 177 44.86 14.51 -8.68
CA ASN A 177 44.12 15.69 -9.14
C ASN A 177 42.60 15.47 -9.21
N ALA A 178 42.15 14.25 -9.52
CA ALA A 178 40.74 13.91 -9.44
C ALA A 178 40.22 13.93 -7.99
N GLN A 179 41.02 13.45 -7.02
CA GLN A 179 40.67 13.54 -5.60
C GLN A 179 40.62 14.98 -5.09
N ILE A 180 41.49 15.86 -5.60
CA ILE A 180 41.45 17.31 -5.32
C ILE A 180 40.12 17.90 -5.81
N ALA A 181 39.73 17.61 -7.06
CA ALA A 181 38.47 18.11 -7.61
C ALA A 181 37.25 17.64 -6.79
N GLN A 182 37.26 16.39 -6.32
CA GLN A 182 36.23 15.85 -5.42
C GLN A 182 36.19 16.56 -4.07
N PHE A 183 37.35 16.91 -3.51
CA PHE A 183 37.45 17.62 -2.24
C PHE A 183 36.85 19.04 -2.32
N ILE A 184 37.13 19.75 -3.42
CA ILE A 184 36.65 21.12 -3.67
C ILE A 184 35.15 21.17 -3.97
N ALA A 185 34.61 20.16 -4.65
CA ALA A 185 33.19 20.08 -5.00
C ALA A 185 32.24 19.90 -3.79
N GLY A 186 32.71 20.08 -2.56
CA GLY A 186 31.89 20.13 -1.36
C GLY A 186 31.56 18.75 -0.78
N GLY A 187 32.59 18.00 -0.36
CA GLY A 187 32.43 16.85 0.52
C GLY A 187 31.71 17.23 1.82
N GLY A 188 30.38 17.22 1.80
CA GLY A 188 29.50 17.62 2.87
C GLY A 188 28.05 17.50 2.41
N GLY A 189 27.45 16.33 2.67
CA GLY A 189 26.03 16.09 2.46
C GLY A 189 25.18 17.11 3.21
N GLY A 190 24.11 17.57 2.55
CA GLY A 190 23.15 18.50 3.11
C GLY A 190 22.06 18.85 2.11
N THR A 191 20.90 18.20 2.28
CA THR A 191 19.59 18.49 1.68
C THR A 191 19.48 18.46 0.15
N GLY A 192 19.03 17.33 -0.37
CA GLY A 192 18.31 17.25 -1.65
C GLY A 192 19.16 17.41 -2.90
N THR A 193 20.01 16.44 -3.23
CA THR A 193 20.60 16.33 -4.56
C THR A 193 19.90 15.24 -5.36
N THR A 194 19.07 15.68 -6.32
CA THR A 194 18.48 14.85 -7.36
C THR A 194 19.58 14.20 -8.20
N PHE A 195 19.58 12.87 -8.30
CA PHE A 195 20.44 12.13 -9.22
C PHE A 195 19.83 12.24 -10.62
N THR A 196 20.42 13.06 -11.49
CA THR A 196 20.07 13.06 -12.92
C THR A 196 21.13 12.26 -13.64
N LEU A 197 20.79 11.04 -14.08
CA LEU A 197 21.64 10.29 -15.00
C LEU A 197 21.40 10.88 -16.40
N LEU A 198 22.45 11.48 -16.96
CA LEU A 198 22.41 12.03 -18.31
C LEU A 198 22.24 10.88 -19.31
N GLU A 199 21.13 10.96 -20.03
CA GLU A 199 20.66 10.10 -21.13
C GLU A 199 19.88 8.83 -20.76
N ASN A 200 18.83 8.59 -21.55
CA ASN A 200 17.95 7.41 -21.56
C ASN A 200 18.71 6.11 -21.19
N GLY A 201 18.43 5.57 -20.00
CA GLY A 201 18.90 4.24 -19.62
C GLY A 201 20.35 4.18 -19.13
N ALA A 202 20.65 4.82 -18.01
CA ALA A 202 21.85 4.47 -17.26
C ALA A 202 21.72 3.03 -16.72
N VAL A 203 22.47 2.14 -17.34
CA VAL A 203 22.53 0.72 -17.05
C VAL A 203 23.59 0.45 -15.98
N LEU A 204 23.22 -0.13 -14.85
CA LEU A 204 24.16 -0.80 -13.95
C LEU A 204 24.42 -2.22 -14.52
N THR A 205 25.45 -2.41 -15.35
CA THR A 205 25.78 -3.73 -15.93
C THR A 205 26.69 -4.56 -15.02
N ALA A 206 26.50 -5.88 -15.06
CA ALA A 206 27.28 -6.88 -14.35
C ALA A 206 28.72 -7.12 -14.89
N SER A 207 29.18 -6.39 -15.92
CA SER A 207 30.46 -6.66 -16.61
C SER A 207 31.63 -5.74 -16.23
N ALA A 208 31.48 -4.90 -15.22
CA ALA A 208 32.61 -4.19 -14.62
C ALA A 208 32.97 -4.83 -13.28
N SER A 209 34.22 -5.27 -13.13
CA SER A 209 34.82 -5.66 -11.85
C SER A 209 34.97 -4.48 -10.88
N SER A 210 34.00 -3.55 -10.86
CA SER A 210 34.01 -2.34 -10.07
C SER A 210 32.59 -2.05 -9.59
N LYS A 211 32.42 -2.07 -8.27
CA LYS A 211 31.26 -1.60 -7.52
C LYS A 211 31.04 -0.08 -7.71
N VAL A 212 30.69 0.36 -8.92
CA VAL A 212 30.70 1.78 -9.28
C VAL A 212 29.28 2.23 -9.61
N ALA A 213 28.62 2.83 -8.62
CA ALA A 213 27.83 4.01 -8.92
C ALA A 213 28.78 5.06 -9.56
N PRO A 214 28.37 5.82 -10.58
CA PRO A 214 29.23 6.79 -11.24
C PRO A 214 30.01 7.66 -10.25
N LEU A 215 31.24 8.05 -10.61
CA LEU A 215 32.13 8.86 -9.78
C LEU A 215 31.35 10.04 -9.14
N GLY A 216 31.16 10.01 -7.81
CA GLY A 216 30.39 11.01 -7.06
C GLY A 216 29.01 10.57 -6.51
N GLN A 217 28.64 9.28 -6.57
CA GLN A 217 27.28 8.82 -6.27
C GLN A 217 27.18 7.71 -5.20
N PHE A 218 27.86 7.84 -4.06
CA PHE A 218 27.60 6.94 -2.92
C PHE A 218 26.57 7.58 -1.98
N LEU A 219 25.59 6.78 -1.55
CA LEU A 219 24.78 7.10 -0.39
C LEU A 219 25.72 7.35 0.79
N THR A 220 25.46 8.43 1.51
CA THR A 220 26.22 8.86 2.67
C THR A 220 25.56 8.33 3.92
N ALA A 221 26.19 8.44 5.10
CA ALA A 221 25.53 8.12 6.37
C ALA A 221 24.51 9.20 6.81
N SER A 222 23.74 9.74 5.87
CA SER A 222 22.74 10.79 6.07
C SER A 222 21.58 10.55 5.14
N ASN A 223 20.35 10.86 5.58
CA ASN A 223 19.14 10.69 4.77
C ASN A 223 19.30 11.27 3.36
N ASN A 224 19.27 10.39 2.37
CA ASN A 224 19.43 10.67 0.96
C ASN A 224 18.17 10.26 0.18
N THR A 225 17.97 10.87 -0.98
CA THR A 225 16.90 10.49 -1.91
C THR A 225 17.47 10.33 -3.31
N VAL A 226 17.34 9.13 -3.86
CA VAL A 226 17.74 8.78 -5.23
C VAL A 226 16.47 8.61 -6.05
N ALA A 227 16.35 9.28 -7.19
CA ALA A 227 15.15 9.20 -8.02
C ALA A 227 15.47 9.00 -9.51
N ALA A 228 14.47 8.55 -10.27
CA ALA A 228 14.52 8.39 -11.73
C ALA A 228 15.55 7.37 -12.25
N LEU A 229 15.85 6.31 -11.48
CA LEU A 229 16.68 5.22 -11.96
C LEU A 229 15.91 4.26 -12.86
N THR A 230 16.63 3.54 -13.72
CA THR A 230 16.13 2.37 -14.44
C THR A 230 16.97 1.17 -14.04
N PHE A 231 16.35 0.11 -13.52
CA PHE A 231 17.08 -1.09 -13.13
C PHE A 231 17.27 -2.07 -14.30
N LEU A 232 18.52 -2.52 -14.49
CA LEU A 232 18.87 -3.64 -15.37
C LEU A 232 19.28 -4.88 -14.56
N GLN A 233 19.45 -6.02 -15.24
CA GLN A 233 19.82 -7.27 -14.60
C GLN A 233 21.15 -7.16 -13.83
N GLY A 234 21.12 -7.52 -12.54
CA GLY A 234 22.29 -7.55 -11.67
C GLY A 234 22.74 -6.19 -11.12
N SER A 235 21.92 -5.16 -11.27
CA SER A 235 22.18 -3.82 -10.70
C SER A 235 22.39 -3.87 -9.19
N PHE A 236 23.35 -3.09 -8.67
CA PHE A 236 23.68 -3.05 -7.23
C PHE A 236 23.61 -1.63 -6.66
N ILE A 237 22.94 -1.47 -5.52
CA ILE A 237 22.92 -0.25 -4.70
C ILE A 237 23.08 -0.65 -3.24
N GLN A 238 23.88 0.10 -2.49
CA GLN A 238 24.05 -0.11 -1.06
C GLN A 238 24.19 1.23 -0.36
N ASP A 239 23.46 1.39 0.74
CA ASP A 239 23.76 2.41 1.74
C ASP A 239 24.83 1.87 2.73
N PRO A 240 25.94 2.60 2.95
CA PRO A 240 26.91 2.26 3.98
C PRO A 240 26.40 2.44 5.42
N SER A 241 25.32 3.18 5.64
CA SER A 241 24.66 3.35 6.94
C SER A 241 23.59 2.28 7.19
N ASN A 242 23.01 2.30 8.39
CA ASN A 242 21.93 1.44 8.85
C ASN A 242 20.94 2.17 9.77
N SER A 243 20.99 3.50 9.80
CA SER A 243 20.32 4.32 10.83
C SER A 243 19.65 5.60 10.31
N ASP A 244 19.84 5.91 9.04
CA ASP A 244 19.18 6.95 8.27
C ASP A 244 17.84 6.45 7.70
N ASN A 245 17.20 7.31 6.92
CA ASN A 245 15.92 7.08 6.26
C ASN A 245 16.08 7.35 4.77
N ASP A 246 16.88 6.53 4.10
CA ASP A 246 17.14 6.68 2.68
C ASP A 246 15.93 6.28 1.83
N VAL A 247 15.75 7.01 0.72
CA VAL A 247 14.67 6.79 -0.23
C VAL A 247 15.24 6.53 -1.62
N LEU A 248 14.80 5.44 -2.25
CA LEU A 248 15.19 5.04 -3.60
C LEU A 248 13.96 4.90 -4.49
N THR A 249 13.84 5.75 -5.50
CA THR A 249 12.81 5.66 -6.54
C THR A 249 13.41 5.16 -7.86
N ALA A 250 12.85 4.09 -8.42
CA ALA A 250 13.35 3.46 -9.64
C ALA A 250 12.24 2.86 -10.52
N GLN A 251 12.48 2.81 -11.82
CA GLN A 251 11.65 2.13 -12.79
C GLN A 251 12.21 0.74 -13.09
N ILE A 252 11.31 -0.26 -13.10
CA ILE A 252 11.56 -1.60 -13.61
C ILE A 252 11.04 -1.65 -15.04
N ILE A 253 11.96 -1.80 -15.99
CA ILE A 253 11.61 -1.94 -17.40
C ILE A 253 11.47 -3.41 -17.76
N ALA A 254 10.50 -3.73 -18.60
CA ALA A 254 10.36 -5.07 -19.13
C ALA A 254 11.64 -5.50 -19.86
N PRO A 255 12.14 -6.73 -19.60
CA PRO A 255 13.33 -7.23 -20.26
C PRO A 255 13.12 -7.30 -21.78
N THR A 256 14.11 -6.88 -22.57
CA THR A 256 14.18 -7.22 -23.99
C THR A 256 14.46 -8.71 -24.12
N PHE A 257 13.71 -9.39 -24.98
CA PHE A 257 13.73 -10.86 -25.16
C PHE A 257 15.13 -11.50 -25.04
N PRO A 258 15.28 -12.62 -24.29
CA PRO A 258 14.24 -13.37 -23.58
C PRO A 258 13.72 -12.68 -22.31
N LEU A 259 12.46 -12.96 -21.94
CA LEU A 259 11.81 -12.44 -20.73
C LEU A 259 12.52 -12.94 -19.46
N ALA A 260 13.54 -12.22 -19.01
CA ALA A 260 14.24 -12.50 -17.75
C ALA A 260 13.83 -11.49 -16.67
N ALA A 261 13.47 -11.97 -15.48
CA ALA A 261 13.21 -11.10 -14.34
C ALA A 261 14.44 -10.23 -14.04
N ILE A 262 14.23 -8.94 -13.76
CA ILE A 262 15.27 -8.03 -13.29
C ILE A 262 15.54 -8.36 -11.83
N THR A 263 16.80 -8.62 -11.47
CA THR A 263 17.21 -8.89 -10.08
C THR A 263 18.04 -7.72 -9.52
N PRO A 264 17.43 -6.71 -8.88
CA PRO A 264 18.16 -5.69 -8.14
C PRO A 264 18.82 -6.28 -6.90
N ASN A 265 20.01 -5.81 -6.58
CA ASN A 265 20.70 -6.08 -5.32
C ASN A 265 20.79 -4.77 -4.54
N ILE A 266 19.93 -4.63 -3.52
CA ILE A 266 19.74 -3.38 -2.77
C ILE A 266 19.95 -3.66 -1.29
N ALA A 267 20.92 -3.02 -0.67
CA ALA A 267 21.21 -3.21 0.75
C ALA A 267 21.07 -1.90 1.53
N ASN A 268 20.46 -1.99 2.71
CA ASN A 268 20.33 -0.91 3.70
C ASN A 268 19.54 0.33 3.22
N ILE A 269 18.60 0.17 2.30
CA ILE A 269 17.70 1.29 1.91
C ILE A 269 16.38 1.15 2.63
N GLU A 270 15.98 2.15 3.43
CA GLU A 270 14.76 2.09 4.23
C GLU A 270 13.49 2.18 3.38
N THR A 271 13.46 3.06 2.39
CA THR A 271 12.29 3.28 1.53
C THR A 271 12.63 3.01 0.08
N ILE A 272 11.93 2.06 -0.53
CA ILE A 272 12.04 1.75 -1.96
C ILE A 272 10.72 2.09 -2.63
N GLU A 273 10.77 2.83 -3.73
CA GLU A 273 9.63 3.21 -4.56
C GLU A 273 9.85 2.72 -6.00
N PHE A 274 9.15 1.67 -6.41
CA PHE A 274 9.23 1.14 -7.77
C PHE A 274 8.09 1.62 -8.66
N THR A 275 8.39 1.88 -9.93
CA THR A 275 7.40 1.98 -11.02
C THR A 275 7.60 0.86 -12.02
N GLY A 276 6.53 0.19 -12.43
CA GLY A 276 6.56 -0.84 -13.45
C GLY A 276 6.40 -0.29 -14.87
N SER A 277 6.67 -1.14 -15.85
CA SER A 277 6.30 -0.96 -17.25
C SER A 277 5.59 -2.22 -17.73
N ASN A 278 4.92 -2.20 -18.88
CA ASN A 278 4.17 -3.36 -19.36
C ASN A 278 5.09 -4.60 -19.51
N GLY A 279 4.80 -5.66 -18.75
CA GLY A 279 5.61 -6.89 -18.70
C GLY A 279 6.84 -6.82 -17.79
N ALA A 280 6.96 -5.80 -16.94
CA ALA A 280 8.05 -5.70 -15.96
C ALA A 280 7.97 -6.80 -14.90
N ILE A 281 9.10 -7.44 -14.63
CA ILE A 281 9.25 -8.48 -13.62
C ILE A 281 10.47 -8.15 -12.77
N ALA A 282 10.29 -8.02 -11.46
CA ALA A 282 11.35 -7.77 -10.48
C ALA A 282 11.50 -8.96 -9.53
N ASP A 283 12.70 -9.46 -9.35
CA ASP A 283 13.07 -10.44 -8.33
C ASP A 283 13.78 -9.74 -7.17
N ILE A 284 13.11 -9.66 -6.01
CA ILE A 284 13.59 -8.90 -4.85
C ILE A 284 14.37 -9.76 -3.83
N VAL A 285 14.82 -10.94 -4.24
CA VAL A 285 15.56 -11.87 -3.39
C VAL A 285 16.79 -11.24 -2.73
N ASN A 286 17.47 -10.30 -3.41
CA ASN A 286 18.70 -9.65 -2.94
C ASN A 286 18.47 -8.25 -2.35
N ILE A 287 17.28 -7.97 -1.82
CA ILE A 287 16.97 -6.70 -1.16
C ILE A 287 16.99 -6.85 0.38
N SER A 288 17.60 -5.93 1.14
CA SER A 288 17.63 -5.96 2.61
C SER A 288 17.55 -4.56 3.24
N GLY A 289 17.16 -4.48 4.52
CA GLY A 289 17.09 -3.22 5.28
C GLY A 289 15.84 -2.37 5.03
N VAL A 290 14.90 -2.85 4.20
CA VAL A 290 13.70 -2.09 3.81
C VAL A 290 12.67 -2.02 4.94
N LYS A 291 12.24 -0.80 5.25
CA LYS A 291 11.12 -0.48 6.16
C LYS A 291 9.83 -0.23 5.37
N SER A 292 9.93 0.34 4.17
CA SER A 292 8.81 0.68 3.30
C SER A 292 9.11 0.32 1.85
N PHE A 293 8.30 -0.56 1.26
CA PHE A 293 8.37 -0.89 -0.16
C PHE A 293 7.08 -0.40 -0.82
N VAL A 294 7.19 0.54 -1.74
CA VAL A 294 6.08 1.19 -2.42
C VAL A 294 6.13 0.91 -3.91
N ILE A 295 4.99 0.61 -4.52
CA ILE A 295 4.81 0.53 -5.96
C ILE A 295 3.96 1.74 -6.37
N LYS A 296 4.58 2.66 -7.11
CA LYS A 296 4.03 3.98 -7.41
C LYS A 296 3.06 3.96 -8.58
N SER A 297 3.40 3.23 -9.64
CA SER A 297 2.60 3.13 -10.87
C SER A 297 3.10 2.00 -11.76
N GLY A 298 2.35 1.70 -12.82
CA GLY A 298 2.73 0.74 -13.85
C GLY A 298 2.52 -0.72 -13.45
N ASP A 299 2.42 -1.57 -14.46
CA ASP A 299 2.26 -3.02 -14.25
C ASP A 299 3.58 -3.60 -13.75
N LEU A 300 3.55 -4.40 -12.70
CA LEU A 300 4.75 -4.99 -12.11
C LEU A 300 4.46 -6.36 -11.53
N GLN A 301 5.23 -7.36 -11.98
CA GLN A 301 5.34 -8.63 -11.27
C GLN A 301 6.50 -8.55 -10.26
N VAL A 302 6.23 -8.95 -9.02
CA VAL A 302 7.23 -9.05 -7.95
C VAL A 302 7.40 -10.53 -7.57
N ASN A 303 8.59 -11.06 -7.77
CA ASN A 303 8.99 -12.39 -7.29
C ASN A 303 9.63 -12.26 -5.90
N THR A 304 9.49 -13.29 -5.05
CA THR A 304 9.82 -13.25 -3.61
C THR A 304 8.99 -12.21 -2.83
N ALA A 305 7.72 -12.04 -3.23
CA ALA A 305 6.82 -11.04 -2.69
C ALA A 305 6.47 -11.22 -1.19
N GLU A 306 6.71 -12.40 -0.60
CA GLU A 306 6.57 -12.64 0.85
C GLU A 306 7.58 -11.87 1.70
N LYS A 307 8.68 -11.40 1.09
CA LYS A 307 9.81 -10.84 1.82
C LYS A 307 9.50 -9.49 2.47
N PHE A 308 8.65 -8.69 1.82
CA PHE A 308 8.27 -7.35 2.28
C PHE A 308 6.79 -7.08 2.04
N PRO A 309 6.09 -6.37 2.94
CA PRO A 309 4.81 -5.77 2.62
C PRO A 309 4.96 -4.77 1.46
N LEU A 310 4.22 -4.99 0.37
CA LEU A 310 4.22 -4.12 -0.81
C LEU A 310 3.09 -3.10 -0.69
N THR A 311 3.40 -1.81 -0.77
CA THR A 311 2.41 -0.74 -0.66
C THR A 311 2.07 -0.18 -2.03
N LEU A 312 0.83 -0.33 -2.48
CA LEU A 312 0.33 0.35 -3.68
C LEU A 312 0.05 1.82 -3.33
N ALA A 313 0.71 2.74 -4.05
CA ALA A 313 0.60 4.17 -3.79
C ALA A 313 -0.80 4.73 -4.07
N ALA A 314 -1.09 5.90 -3.50
CA ALA A 314 -2.31 6.65 -3.80
C ALA A 314 -2.40 6.92 -5.31
N GLY A 315 -3.56 6.64 -5.90
CA GLY A 315 -3.79 6.78 -7.34
C GLY A 315 -3.20 5.65 -8.20
N TYR A 316 -2.63 4.59 -7.62
CA TYR A 316 -2.24 3.41 -8.38
C TYR A 316 -3.45 2.85 -9.15
N ALA A 317 -3.25 2.49 -10.42
CA ALA A 317 -4.29 2.14 -11.39
C ALA A 317 -3.80 1.08 -12.41
N ASN A 318 -2.99 0.13 -11.93
CA ASN A 318 -2.27 -0.84 -12.76
C ASN A 318 -2.35 -2.26 -12.18
N GLN A 319 -1.72 -3.24 -12.83
CA GLN A 319 -1.64 -4.61 -12.33
C GLN A 319 -0.41 -4.86 -11.46
N LEU A 320 -0.64 -5.32 -10.23
CA LEU A 320 0.37 -5.97 -9.41
C LEU A 320 0.25 -7.49 -9.58
N SER A 321 1.34 -8.15 -10.00
CA SER A 321 1.46 -9.61 -9.99
C SER A 321 2.41 -10.06 -8.88
N LEU A 322 2.04 -11.11 -8.15
CA LEU A 322 2.79 -11.63 -7.01
C LEU A 322 3.29 -13.04 -7.31
N LYS A 323 4.58 -13.28 -7.06
CA LYS A 323 5.18 -14.61 -7.07
C LYS A 323 6.02 -14.77 -5.81
N LEU A 324 5.80 -15.84 -5.07
CA LEU A 324 6.50 -16.15 -3.83
C LEU A 324 7.78 -16.92 -4.12
N GLY A 325 8.81 -16.68 -3.31
CA GLY A 325 9.98 -17.55 -3.21
C GLY A 325 9.76 -18.68 -2.21
N ASP A 326 9.12 -18.35 -1.08
CA ASP A 326 8.71 -19.25 -0.01
C ASP A 326 7.18 -19.35 0.06
N ILE A 327 6.62 -20.42 -0.52
CA ILE A 327 5.17 -20.66 -0.58
C ILE A 327 4.52 -20.95 0.79
N THR A 328 5.31 -21.04 1.86
CA THR A 328 4.78 -21.23 3.22
C THR A 328 4.43 -19.91 3.91
N LYS A 329 4.81 -18.77 3.31
CA LYS A 329 4.60 -17.43 3.86
C LYS A 329 3.65 -16.62 2.98
N ALA A 330 2.70 -15.96 3.62
CA ALA A 330 1.78 -15.06 2.93
C ALA A 330 2.52 -13.84 2.34
N SER A 331 2.06 -13.37 1.17
CA SER A 331 2.41 -12.03 0.70
C SER A 331 1.51 -10.98 1.38
N THR A 332 1.99 -9.75 1.51
CA THR A 332 1.19 -8.65 2.06
C THR A 332 1.18 -7.47 1.10
N VAL A 333 -0.01 -6.99 0.74
CA VAL A 333 -0.24 -5.83 -0.12
C VAL A 333 -1.01 -4.77 0.66
N ASN A 334 -0.37 -3.64 0.95
CA ASN A 334 -1.04 -2.49 1.53
C ASN A 334 -1.68 -1.65 0.43
N LEU A 335 -2.98 -1.35 0.53
CA LEU A 335 -3.68 -0.43 -0.38
C LEU A 335 -3.71 0.97 0.23
N ASN A 336 -2.98 1.91 -0.36
CA ASN A 336 -2.89 3.28 0.14
C ASN A 336 -3.63 4.29 -0.76
N GLY A 337 -4.87 3.97 -1.13
CA GLY A 337 -5.72 4.84 -1.94
C GLY A 337 -5.70 4.48 -3.43
N THR A 338 -5.82 3.20 -3.75
CA THR A 338 -5.84 2.72 -5.14
C THR A 338 -7.13 3.12 -5.85
N VAL A 339 -7.10 3.22 -7.18
CA VAL A 339 -8.26 3.61 -7.99
C VAL A 339 -8.60 2.55 -9.03
N ALA A 340 -9.71 2.76 -9.75
CA ALA A 340 -10.09 1.92 -10.88
C ALA A 340 -8.94 1.81 -11.90
N GLY A 341 -8.73 0.60 -12.42
CA GLY A 341 -7.53 0.18 -13.14
C GLY A 341 -6.64 -0.76 -12.30
N THR A 342 -6.73 -0.68 -10.96
CA THR A 342 -5.94 -1.54 -10.07
C THR A 342 -6.39 -2.98 -10.09
N THR A 343 -5.45 -3.90 -10.31
CA THR A 343 -5.69 -5.36 -10.24
C THR A 343 -4.58 -6.08 -9.50
N ILE A 344 -4.92 -7.22 -8.89
CA ILE A 344 -3.96 -8.06 -8.17
C ILE A 344 -4.02 -9.47 -8.74
N VAL A 345 -2.87 -10.00 -9.14
CA VAL A 345 -2.73 -11.36 -9.66
C VAL A 345 -1.77 -12.13 -8.77
N ASP A 346 -2.24 -13.21 -8.16
CA ASP A 346 -1.42 -14.15 -7.44
C ASP A 346 -1.00 -15.31 -8.36
N GLN A 347 0.30 -15.47 -8.57
CA GLN A 347 0.86 -16.57 -9.37
C GLN A 347 1.24 -17.81 -8.53
N ASN A 348 0.87 -17.83 -7.25
CA ASN A 348 1.27 -18.86 -6.30
C ASN A 348 0.14 -19.85 -6.01
N SER A 349 0.50 -20.93 -5.31
CA SER A 349 -0.36 -22.11 -5.20
C SER A 349 -0.93 -22.43 -3.82
N GLU A 350 -0.45 -21.80 -2.75
CA GLU A 350 -0.79 -22.27 -1.39
C GLU A 350 -0.87 -21.14 -0.34
N ALA A 351 0.09 -20.21 -0.33
CA ALA A 351 0.10 -19.14 0.67
C ALA A 351 -0.92 -18.03 0.38
N ASN A 352 -1.49 -17.48 1.44
CA ASN A 352 -2.46 -16.39 1.37
C ASN A 352 -1.86 -15.10 0.80
N VAL A 353 -2.74 -14.25 0.26
CA VAL A 353 -2.45 -12.85 -0.04
C VAL A 353 -3.18 -12.00 1.00
N ASN A 354 -2.42 -11.33 1.86
CA ASN A 354 -2.99 -10.39 2.83
C ASN A 354 -3.14 -9.01 2.18
N ILE A 355 -4.36 -8.55 2.00
CA ILE A 355 -4.70 -7.21 1.53
C ILE A 355 -4.98 -6.33 2.75
N VAL A 356 -4.16 -5.30 2.97
CA VAL A 356 -4.30 -4.40 4.12
C VAL A 356 -4.69 -3.01 3.63
N VAL A 357 -5.92 -2.60 3.89
CA VAL A 357 -6.47 -1.33 3.40
C VAL A 357 -6.07 -0.20 4.35
N LYS A 358 -5.21 0.71 3.88
CA LYS A 358 -4.66 1.85 4.65
C LYS A 358 -5.32 3.18 4.32
N ALA A 359 -5.95 3.28 3.15
CA ALA A 359 -6.78 4.39 2.70
C ALA A 359 -7.89 3.86 1.79
N ASP A 360 -8.99 4.62 1.65
CA ASP A 360 -10.13 4.20 0.84
C ASP A 360 -9.68 3.83 -0.57
N SER A 361 -9.94 2.58 -0.96
CA SER A 361 -9.31 1.97 -2.13
C SER A 361 -10.32 1.26 -3.02
N VAL A 362 -10.02 1.26 -4.32
CA VAL A 362 -10.78 0.54 -5.34
C VAL A 362 -9.86 -0.44 -6.04
N LEU A 363 -10.30 -1.70 -6.14
CA LEU A 363 -9.76 -2.71 -7.04
C LEU A 363 -10.77 -2.92 -8.15
N LYS A 364 -10.38 -2.63 -9.39
CA LYS A 364 -11.24 -2.78 -10.56
C LYS A 364 -10.40 -2.89 -11.81
N ASN A 365 -10.58 -3.97 -12.58
CA ASN A 365 -9.99 -4.04 -13.90
C ASN A 365 -10.70 -3.05 -14.85
N SER A 366 -9.92 -2.30 -15.63
CA SER A 366 -10.47 -1.43 -16.68
C SER A 366 -11.18 -2.21 -17.78
N ASP A 367 -10.77 -3.46 -18.01
CA ASP A 367 -11.44 -4.41 -18.90
C ASP A 367 -12.31 -5.37 -18.06
N ALA A 368 -13.62 -5.23 -18.20
CA ALA A 368 -14.59 -6.04 -17.46
C ALA A 368 -14.59 -7.54 -17.87
N ALA A 369 -13.94 -7.90 -18.98
CA ALA A 369 -13.76 -9.30 -19.37
C ALA A 369 -12.59 -9.98 -18.64
N LEU A 370 -11.69 -9.19 -18.03
CA LEU A 370 -10.53 -9.68 -17.32
C LEU A 370 -10.78 -9.72 -15.81
N TYR A 371 -9.85 -10.32 -15.07
CA TYR A 371 -9.93 -10.47 -13.62
C TYR A 371 -9.41 -9.23 -12.90
N THR A 372 -10.15 -8.79 -11.89
CA THR A 372 -9.74 -7.75 -10.94
C THR A 372 -8.82 -8.35 -9.87
N ILE A 373 -9.19 -9.54 -9.38
CA ILE A 373 -8.39 -10.37 -8.50
C ILE A 373 -8.31 -11.76 -9.11
N LYS A 374 -7.10 -12.31 -9.25
CA LYS A 374 -6.88 -13.61 -9.88
C LYS A 374 -5.90 -14.45 -9.07
N SER A 375 -6.32 -15.63 -8.63
CA SER A 375 -5.39 -16.72 -8.33
C SER A 375 -5.13 -17.54 -9.60
N VAL A 376 -3.86 -17.68 -10.01
CA VAL A 376 -3.46 -18.39 -11.23
C VAL A 376 -3.15 -19.86 -10.96
N ALA A 377 -2.71 -20.20 -9.75
CA ALA A 377 -2.02 -21.45 -9.54
C ALA A 377 -2.30 -22.18 -8.21
N GLY A 378 -3.40 -21.97 -7.47
CA GLY A 378 -3.72 -22.92 -6.38
C GLY A 378 -4.70 -22.47 -5.31
N SER A 379 -4.50 -22.97 -4.08
CA SER A 379 -5.43 -22.95 -2.95
C SER A 379 -5.09 -21.86 -1.93
N ASN A 380 -5.27 -20.59 -2.31
CA ASN A 380 -4.90 -19.43 -1.50
C ASN A 380 -6.12 -18.57 -1.14
N ASN A 381 -6.10 -18.02 0.08
CA ASN A 381 -7.10 -17.04 0.50
C ASN A 381 -6.62 -15.61 0.21
N PHE A 382 -7.57 -14.74 -0.11
CA PHE A 382 -7.36 -13.30 -0.08
C PHE A 382 -7.90 -12.78 1.26
N VAL A 383 -7.00 -12.48 2.19
CA VAL A 383 -7.35 -12.05 3.55
C VAL A 383 -7.33 -10.53 3.61
N ILE A 384 -8.46 -9.90 3.88
CA ILE A 384 -8.65 -8.45 3.89
C ILE A 384 -8.65 -7.96 5.33
N SER A 385 -7.88 -6.90 5.60
CA SER A 385 -7.80 -6.24 6.91
C SER A 385 -7.61 -4.73 6.74
N GLY A 386 -7.72 -3.97 7.83
CA GLY A 386 -7.63 -2.51 7.82
C GLY A 386 -8.92 -1.83 8.27
N ASP A 387 -8.90 -0.50 8.24
CA ASP A 387 -9.91 0.38 8.84
C ASP A 387 -10.48 1.42 7.86
N LYS A 388 -10.26 1.20 6.56
CA LYS A 388 -10.65 2.08 5.47
C LYS A 388 -11.46 1.31 4.45
N ASN A 389 -12.28 2.00 3.67
CA ASN A 389 -13.26 1.33 2.81
C ASN A 389 -12.58 0.67 1.61
N LEU A 390 -13.11 -0.48 1.19
CA LEU A 390 -12.63 -1.20 0.03
C LEU A 390 -13.79 -1.51 -0.91
N THR A 391 -13.66 -1.09 -2.16
CA THR A 391 -14.51 -1.55 -3.25
C THR A 391 -13.74 -2.52 -4.14
N ILE A 392 -14.27 -3.72 -4.35
CA ILE A 392 -13.78 -4.68 -5.33
C ILE A 392 -14.86 -4.85 -6.39
N ASP A 393 -14.55 -4.51 -7.63
CA ASP A 393 -15.49 -4.52 -8.76
C ASP A 393 -14.89 -5.28 -9.95
N GLY A 394 -15.56 -6.36 -10.38
CA GLY A 394 -15.19 -7.14 -11.55
C GLY A 394 -15.03 -8.64 -11.27
N ASN A 395 -14.35 -9.35 -12.17
CA ASN A 395 -14.23 -10.81 -12.05
C ASN A 395 -13.19 -11.19 -11.00
N ILE A 396 -13.53 -12.15 -10.14
CA ILE A 396 -12.64 -12.67 -9.10
C ILE A 396 -12.44 -14.17 -9.29
N THR A 397 -11.18 -14.62 -9.28
CA THR A 397 -10.85 -16.05 -9.30
C THR A 397 -10.23 -16.52 -7.99
N VAL A 398 -10.89 -17.47 -7.32
CA VAL A 398 -10.29 -18.32 -6.27
C VAL A 398 -10.58 -19.78 -6.64
N THR A 399 -9.55 -20.60 -6.77
CA THR A 399 -9.60 -21.79 -7.64
C THR A 399 -10.02 -23.08 -6.94
N ALA A 400 -9.91 -23.18 -5.62
CA ALA A 400 -10.27 -24.35 -4.84
C ALA A 400 -11.44 -24.09 -3.88
N ALA A 401 -12.14 -25.17 -3.49
CA ALA A 401 -13.31 -25.09 -2.61
C ALA A 401 -12.99 -24.64 -1.18
N THR A 402 -11.72 -24.69 -0.76
CA THR A 402 -11.25 -24.14 0.52
C THR A 402 -10.98 -22.64 0.46
N ASP A 403 -10.90 -22.09 -0.75
CA ASP A 403 -10.42 -20.74 -0.96
C ASP A 403 -11.54 -19.74 -0.72
N ARG A 404 -11.19 -18.65 -0.05
CA ARG A 404 -12.12 -17.60 0.32
C ARG A 404 -11.52 -16.22 0.13
N LEU A 405 -12.42 -15.27 -0.14
CA LEU A 405 -12.20 -13.87 0.19
C LEU A 405 -12.64 -13.68 1.64
N ASP A 406 -11.69 -13.39 2.51
CA ASP A 406 -11.90 -13.39 3.96
C ASP A 406 -11.64 -11.99 4.53
N ALA A 407 -12.69 -11.27 4.85
CA ALA A 407 -12.61 -9.95 5.48
C ALA A 407 -12.89 -9.99 6.98
N THR A 408 -12.82 -11.14 7.66
CA THR A 408 -13.23 -11.30 9.07
C THR A 408 -12.69 -10.22 10.01
N ASP A 409 -11.43 -9.79 9.82
CA ASP A 409 -10.77 -8.78 10.65
C ASP A 409 -10.85 -7.34 10.11
N PHE A 410 -11.54 -7.15 8.99
CA PHE A 410 -11.70 -5.85 8.34
C PHE A 410 -12.73 -5.00 9.08
N THR A 411 -12.36 -3.76 9.39
CA THR A 411 -13.22 -2.81 10.11
C THR A 411 -13.76 -1.69 9.21
N GLY A 412 -13.18 -1.51 8.02
CA GLY A 412 -13.76 -0.65 6.99
C GLY A 412 -14.98 -1.32 6.34
N LYS A 413 -15.74 -0.56 5.56
CA LYS A 413 -16.83 -1.11 4.75
C LYS A 413 -16.27 -1.82 3.51
N LEU A 414 -16.68 -3.06 3.28
CA LEU A 414 -16.45 -3.82 2.07
C LEU A 414 -17.62 -3.65 1.11
N THR A 415 -17.32 -3.30 -0.14
CA THR A 415 -18.27 -3.34 -1.25
C THR A 415 -17.73 -4.28 -2.30
N LEU A 416 -18.42 -5.40 -2.52
CA LEU A 416 -18.03 -6.44 -3.46
C LEU A 416 -19.05 -6.54 -4.60
N ASN A 417 -18.64 -6.16 -5.81
CA ASN A 417 -19.45 -6.27 -7.02
C ASN A 417 -18.83 -7.34 -7.94
N LEU A 418 -19.43 -8.54 -7.96
CA LEU A 418 -18.88 -9.68 -8.69
C LEU A 418 -19.28 -9.67 -10.16
N GLY A 419 -18.28 -9.70 -11.04
CA GLY A 419 -18.47 -9.88 -12.48
C GLY A 419 -18.85 -11.32 -12.85
N ALA A 420 -19.43 -11.51 -14.04
CA ALA A 420 -20.00 -12.79 -14.49
C ALA A 420 -18.98 -13.92 -14.65
N GLY A 421 -17.70 -13.60 -14.79
CA GLY A 421 -16.60 -14.56 -14.87
C GLY A 421 -16.02 -14.99 -13.51
N SER A 422 -16.63 -14.56 -12.40
CA SER A 422 -16.15 -14.92 -11.07
C SER A 422 -16.47 -16.37 -10.71
N ASN A 423 -15.55 -17.06 -10.03
CA ASN A 423 -15.73 -18.45 -9.58
C ASN A 423 -15.49 -18.64 -8.07
N ILE A 424 -15.70 -17.57 -7.30
CA ILE A 424 -15.55 -17.59 -5.85
C ILE A 424 -16.64 -18.44 -5.19
N THR A 425 -16.24 -19.27 -4.23
CA THR A 425 -17.15 -20.19 -3.52
C THR A 425 -17.34 -19.84 -2.06
N GLN A 426 -16.46 -19.01 -1.48
CA GLN A 426 -16.55 -18.57 -0.10
C GLN A 426 -16.25 -17.07 0.02
N ILE A 427 -17.13 -16.34 0.68
CA ILE A 427 -17.03 -14.90 0.95
C ILE A 427 -17.32 -14.69 2.43
N VAL A 428 -16.43 -13.99 3.13
CA VAL A 428 -16.64 -13.55 4.51
C VAL A 428 -16.50 -12.03 4.55
N GLY A 429 -17.53 -11.34 5.03
CA GLY A 429 -17.54 -9.90 5.29
C GLY A 429 -16.73 -9.50 6.52
N GLY A 430 -16.67 -8.20 6.75
CA GLY A 430 -15.98 -7.54 7.83
C GLY A 430 -16.86 -7.29 9.04
N LYS A 431 -16.52 -6.24 9.78
CA LYS A 431 -17.19 -5.85 11.03
C LYS A 431 -18.15 -4.67 10.86
N SER A 432 -18.26 -4.16 9.64
CA SER A 432 -19.04 -2.98 9.27
C SER A 432 -20.13 -3.39 8.27
N ASP A 433 -21.10 -2.51 8.05
CA ASP A 433 -22.19 -2.73 7.10
C ASP A 433 -21.69 -2.92 5.65
N ASP A 434 -21.53 -4.17 5.23
CA ASP A 434 -20.98 -4.54 3.94
C ASP A 434 -22.04 -4.67 2.86
N THR A 435 -21.58 -4.71 1.61
CA THR A 435 -22.46 -4.79 0.45
C THR A 435 -21.91 -5.77 -0.57
N PHE A 436 -22.71 -6.79 -0.89
CA PHE A 436 -22.37 -7.84 -1.84
C PHE A 436 -23.35 -7.80 -3.02
N THR A 437 -22.85 -7.64 -4.25
CA THR A 437 -23.67 -7.60 -5.47
C THR A 437 -23.25 -8.74 -6.40
N LEU A 438 -24.12 -9.76 -6.52
CA LEU A 438 -23.96 -10.95 -7.34
C LEU A 438 -25.09 -11.01 -8.38
N THR A 439 -25.07 -10.06 -9.31
CA THR A 439 -26.15 -9.86 -10.30
C THR A 439 -25.69 -10.01 -11.75
N ALA A 440 -24.39 -10.20 -11.98
CA ALA A 440 -23.81 -10.23 -13.31
C ALA A 440 -24.23 -11.48 -14.11
N ALA A 441 -24.57 -12.57 -13.42
CA ALA A 441 -25.22 -13.76 -13.97
C ALA A 441 -26.43 -14.15 -13.12
N VAL A 442 -27.38 -14.87 -13.72
CA VAL A 442 -28.49 -15.50 -12.98
C VAL A 442 -27.92 -16.63 -12.14
N ASP A 443 -28.39 -16.75 -10.90
CA ASP A 443 -27.98 -17.76 -9.92
C ASP A 443 -26.50 -17.70 -9.53
N GLN A 444 -25.85 -16.54 -9.69
CA GLN A 444 -24.43 -16.37 -9.37
C GLN A 444 -24.10 -16.64 -7.88
N ILE A 445 -25.07 -16.44 -6.98
CA ILE A 445 -24.95 -16.76 -5.55
C ILE A 445 -25.04 -18.27 -5.27
N ASN A 446 -25.58 -19.06 -6.18
CA ASN A 446 -25.82 -20.48 -5.96
C ASN A 446 -24.51 -21.24 -5.76
N GLY A 447 -24.38 -21.90 -4.61
CA GLY A 447 -23.16 -22.62 -4.21
C GLY A 447 -22.07 -21.73 -3.59
N VAL A 448 -22.31 -20.44 -3.41
CA VAL A 448 -21.42 -19.54 -2.67
C VAL A 448 -21.80 -19.54 -1.20
N ALA A 449 -20.85 -19.91 -0.33
CA ALA A 449 -20.96 -19.71 1.10
C ALA A 449 -20.62 -18.25 1.42
N LEU A 450 -21.63 -17.44 1.68
CA LEU A 450 -21.49 -16.02 2.01
C LEU A 450 -21.87 -15.79 3.46
N ASN A 451 -20.93 -15.26 4.23
CA ASN A 451 -21.15 -14.82 5.61
C ASN A 451 -20.93 -13.31 5.68
N GLY A 452 -21.95 -12.51 6.00
CA GLY A 452 -21.80 -11.06 6.15
C GLY A 452 -20.95 -10.65 7.37
N ASN A 453 -20.89 -11.52 8.38
CA ASN A 453 -20.17 -11.36 9.64
C ASN A 453 -20.84 -10.36 10.60
N ASP A 454 -20.16 -9.30 11.06
CA ASP A 454 -20.81 -8.31 11.95
C ASP A 454 -21.21 -7.08 11.12
N GLY A 455 -22.33 -6.45 11.48
CA GLY A 455 -22.83 -5.26 10.78
C GLY A 455 -24.28 -5.46 10.35
N ASN A 456 -24.80 -4.53 9.54
CA ASN A 456 -26.03 -4.72 8.78
C ASN A 456 -25.67 -4.91 7.31
N ASP A 457 -25.57 -6.16 6.89
CA ASP A 457 -25.07 -6.51 5.58
C ASP A 457 -26.18 -6.60 4.54
N THR A 458 -25.83 -6.22 3.31
CA THR A 458 -26.75 -6.26 2.18
C THR A 458 -26.24 -7.15 1.06
N LEU A 459 -27.03 -8.14 0.68
CA LEU A 459 -26.82 -8.98 -0.49
C LEU A 459 -27.81 -8.63 -1.60
N THR A 460 -27.32 -8.19 -2.75
CA THR A 460 -28.12 -8.00 -3.97
C THR A 460 -27.83 -9.11 -4.96
N VAL A 461 -28.86 -9.87 -5.34
CA VAL A 461 -28.72 -11.08 -6.18
C VAL A 461 -29.73 -11.10 -7.33
N LYS A 462 -29.38 -11.84 -8.39
CA LYS A 462 -30.29 -12.14 -9.49
C LYS A 462 -30.50 -13.66 -9.55
N VAL A 463 -31.68 -14.13 -9.15
CA VAL A 463 -31.99 -15.56 -9.03
C VAL A 463 -33.18 -15.95 -9.92
N GLY A 464 -33.08 -17.09 -10.59
CA GLY A 464 -34.15 -17.71 -11.37
C GLY A 464 -34.94 -18.73 -10.56
N ALA A 465 -35.33 -19.83 -11.21
CA ALA A 465 -36.08 -20.92 -10.57
C ALA A 465 -35.15 -21.91 -9.85
N THR A 466 -34.27 -21.41 -8.97
CA THR A 466 -33.25 -22.20 -8.25
C THR A 466 -33.51 -22.12 -6.74
N PRO A 467 -34.30 -23.05 -6.16
CA PRO A 467 -34.78 -22.94 -4.77
C PRO A 467 -33.68 -22.77 -3.73
N ALA A 468 -32.54 -23.46 -3.91
CA ALA A 468 -31.44 -23.48 -2.95
C ALA A 468 -30.41 -22.35 -3.15
N ALA A 469 -30.68 -21.37 -4.02
CA ALA A 469 -29.67 -20.41 -4.47
C ALA A 469 -29.02 -19.61 -3.33
N ILE A 470 -29.75 -19.36 -2.24
CA ILE A 470 -29.25 -18.58 -1.10
C ILE A 470 -28.94 -19.43 0.15
N ASN A 471 -28.92 -20.76 0.05
CA ASN A 471 -28.75 -21.63 1.22
C ASN A 471 -27.36 -21.52 1.88
N GLY A 472 -26.38 -20.98 1.16
CA GLY A 472 -25.04 -20.69 1.68
C GLY A 472 -24.91 -19.32 2.36
N VAL A 473 -25.98 -18.53 2.43
CA VAL A 473 -25.97 -17.18 3.00
C VAL A 473 -26.21 -17.24 4.52
N THR A 474 -25.41 -16.51 5.29
CA THR A 474 -25.48 -16.40 6.76
C THR A 474 -25.12 -14.98 7.19
N ASN A 475 -25.64 -14.53 8.33
CA ASN A 475 -25.37 -13.18 8.89
C ASN A 475 -25.49 -12.07 7.84
N VAL A 476 -26.62 -12.04 7.13
CA VAL A 476 -26.97 -10.96 6.22
C VAL A 476 -28.36 -10.49 6.57
N GLU A 477 -28.52 -9.19 6.80
CA GLU A 477 -29.78 -8.61 7.30
C GLU A 477 -30.73 -8.24 6.16
N THR A 478 -30.20 -7.98 4.97
CA THR A 478 -31.00 -7.59 3.80
C THR A 478 -30.61 -8.36 2.54
N ILE A 479 -31.59 -9.03 1.93
CA ILE A 479 -31.47 -9.63 0.60
C ILE A 479 -32.39 -8.88 -0.38
N ILE A 480 -31.79 -8.34 -1.44
CA ILE A 480 -32.48 -7.64 -2.53
C ILE A 480 -32.44 -8.52 -3.78
N PHE A 481 -33.59 -8.94 -4.26
CA PHE A 481 -33.74 -9.66 -5.51
C PHE A 481 -33.87 -8.70 -6.70
N LYS A 482 -33.00 -8.89 -7.69
CA LYS A 482 -33.11 -8.26 -9.02
C LYS A 482 -33.77 -9.23 -9.98
N GLN A 483 -34.68 -8.69 -10.78
CA GLN A 483 -35.49 -9.48 -11.70
C GLN A 483 -34.64 -10.28 -12.71
N ALA A 484 -34.89 -11.59 -12.80
CA ALA A 484 -34.34 -12.49 -13.81
C ALA A 484 -35.27 -12.62 -15.04
N ALA A 485 -34.84 -13.40 -16.04
CA ALA A 485 -35.67 -13.67 -17.22
C ALA A 485 -36.80 -14.69 -16.92
N THR A 486 -36.60 -15.52 -15.90
CA THR A 486 -37.58 -16.47 -15.35
C THR A 486 -38.11 -15.95 -14.01
N ASP A 487 -39.17 -16.57 -13.52
CA ASP A 487 -39.65 -16.34 -12.16
C ASP A 487 -38.60 -16.79 -11.14
N THR A 488 -38.64 -16.19 -9.96
CA THR A 488 -37.71 -16.46 -8.87
C THR A 488 -38.36 -17.41 -7.88
N THR A 489 -37.69 -18.53 -7.58
CA THR A 489 -38.15 -19.50 -6.57
C THR A 489 -37.06 -19.70 -5.53
N ILE A 490 -37.40 -19.56 -4.25
CA ILE A 490 -36.50 -19.71 -3.10
C ILE A 490 -37.15 -20.63 -2.06
N ALA A 491 -36.37 -21.56 -1.52
CA ALA A 491 -36.71 -22.31 -0.31
C ALA A 491 -35.57 -22.12 0.69
N THR A 492 -35.88 -21.59 1.88
CA THR A 492 -34.87 -21.25 2.89
C THR A 492 -34.37 -22.49 3.65
N VAL A 493 -33.40 -22.26 4.52
CA VAL A 493 -32.86 -23.22 5.49
C VAL A 493 -32.78 -22.53 6.86
N ASP A 494 -32.81 -23.31 7.94
CA ASP A 494 -32.79 -22.82 9.34
C ASP A 494 -31.50 -22.07 9.75
N THR A 495 -30.50 -22.03 8.86
CA THR A 495 -29.24 -21.32 9.07
C THR A 495 -29.19 -19.97 8.39
N LEU A 496 -30.20 -19.62 7.58
CA LEU A 496 -30.21 -18.39 6.79
C LEU A 496 -30.34 -17.16 7.70
N VAL A 497 -31.16 -17.24 8.74
CA VAL A 497 -31.43 -16.14 9.67
C VAL A 497 -30.88 -16.51 11.05
N ALA A 498 -30.10 -15.61 11.65
CA ALA A 498 -29.61 -15.82 13.00
C ALA A 498 -30.77 -15.86 14.01
N SER A 499 -30.59 -16.60 15.11
CA SER A 499 -31.66 -16.78 16.10
C SER A 499 -32.14 -15.47 16.70
N GLY A 500 -33.46 -15.23 16.59
CA GLY A 500 -34.11 -13.99 17.03
C GLY A 500 -33.86 -12.78 16.14
N ALA A 501 -33.10 -12.91 15.05
CA ALA A 501 -32.90 -11.85 14.06
C ALA A 501 -34.07 -11.77 13.07
N THR A 502 -34.08 -10.73 12.25
CA THR A 502 -35.05 -10.55 11.17
C THR A 502 -34.32 -10.33 9.86
N LEU A 503 -34.59 -11.17 8.86
CA LEU A 503 -34.10 -10.96 7.51
C LEU A 503 -35.10 -10.13 6.70
N THR A 504 -34.63 -9.02 6.12
CA THR A 504 -35.41 -8.27 5.12
C THR A 504 -35.19 -8.86 3.74
N VAL A 505 -36.28 -9.24 3.08
CA VAL A 505 -36.30 -9.75 1.71
C VAL A 505 -37.08 -8.77 0.83
N ASP A 506 -36.43 -8.25 -0.21
CA ASP A 506 -37.00 -7.25 -1.10
C ASP A 506 -36.97 -7.70 -2.56
N ALA A 507 -38.15 -7.98 -3.12
CA ALA A 507 -38.37 -8.23 -4.55
C ALA A 507 -39.23 -7.14 -5.22
N SER A 508 -39.38 -5.97 -4.59
CA SER A 508 -40.19 -4.84 -5.10
C SER A 508 -39.77 -4.35 -6.49
N SER A 509 -38.54 -4.68 -6.92
CA SER A 509 -38.05 -4.37 -8.27
C SER A 509 -38.68 -5.20 -9.40
N PHE A 510 -39.45 -6.25 -9.07
CA PHE A 510 -40.05 -7.15 -10.06
C PHE A 510 -41.30 -6.51 -10.68
N THR A 511 -41.32 -6.41 -12.02
CA THR A 511 -42.43 -5.79 -12.76
C THR A 511 -43.17 -6.76 -13.69
N THR A 512 -42.55 -7.89 -14.00
CA THR A 512 -43.00 -8.86 -15.04
C THR A 512 -42.77 -10.32 -14.64
N LYS A 513 -42.29 -10.54 -13.40
CA LYS A 513 -42.00 -11.85 -12.80
C LYS A 513 -42.55 -11.86 -11.40
N PHE A 514 -42.80 -13.06 -10.89
CA PHE A 514 -43.22 -13.26 -9.50
C PHE A 514 -42.10 -13.90 -8.67
N LEU A 515 -42.25 -13.77 -7.37
CA LEU A 515 -41.48 -14.42 -6.33
C LEU A 515 -42.32 -15.54 -5.71
N ASP A 516 -41.76 -16.74 -5.70
CA ASP A 516 -42.20 -17.85 -4.85
C ASP A 516 -41.14 -18.03 -3.74
N PHE A 517 -41.46 -17.55 -2.53
CA PHE A 517 -40.57 -17.59 -1.37
C PHE A 517 -41.14 -18.52 -0.32
N ASP A 518 -40.39 -19.58 -0.01
CA ASP A 518 -40.75 -20.57 1.01
C ASP A 518 -39.81 -20.45 2.22
N GLY A 519 -40.25 -19.69 3.23
CA GLY A 519 -39.55 -19.50 4.50
C GLY A 519 -39.75 -20.64 5.52
N THR A 520 -40.54 -21.67 5.20
CA THR A 520 -41.10 -22.60 6.21
C THR A 520 -40.06 -23.47 6.93
N PHE A 521 -38.82 -23.50 6.43
CA PHE A 521 -37.72 -24.22 7.06
C PHE A 521 -36.98 -23.39 8.12
N GLU A 522 -37.27 -22.10 8.25
CA GLU A 522 -36.68 -21.23 9.28
C GLU A 522 -37.52 -21.28 10.56
N THR A 523 -36.91 -21.71 11.66
CA THR A 523 -37.60 -22.03 12.90
C THR A 523 -37.37 -21.02 14.03
N ASN A 524 -36.36 -20.16 13.89
CA ASN A 524 -35.84 -19.39 15.01
C ASN A 524 -35.54 -17.91 14.69
N GLY A 525 -35.46 -17.52 13.41
CA GLY A 525 -35.49 -16.15 12.92
C GLY A 525 -36.83 -15.74 12.30
N SER A 526 -36.99 -14.45 12.06
CA SER A 526 -38.17 -13.82 11.42
C SER A 526 -37.82 -13.28 10.03
N PHE A 527 -38.85 -13.04 9.22
CA PHE A 527 -38.74 -12.41 7.91
C PHE A 527 -39.57 -11.13 7.80
N LYS A 528 -39.05 -10.19 7.02
CA LYS A 528 -39.83 -9.09 6.45
C LYS A 528 -39.74 -9.20 4.93
N ILE A 529 -40.80 -9.71 4.30
CA ILE A 529 -40.81 -10.05 2.88
C ILE A 529 -41.65 -9.06 2.10
N THR A 530 -41.08 -8.48 1.04
CA THR A 530 -41.80 -7.63 0.08
C THR A 530 -41.76 -8.28 -1.30
N GLY A 531 -42.93 -8.60 -1.84
CA GLY A 531 -43.13 -9.09 -3.20
C GLY A 531 -42.99 -8.01 -4.28
N GLY A 532 -43.20 -8.43 -5.53
CA GLY A 532 -43.14 -7.63 -6.74
C GLY A 532 -44.51 -7.08 -7.18
N ALA A 533 -44.63 -6.78 -8.46
CA ALA A 533 -45.86 -6.23 -9.05
C ALA A 533 -46.90 -7.28 -9.48
N LEU A 534 -46.51 -8.57 -9.57
CA LEU A 534 -47.36 -9.67 -10.01
C LEU A 534 -47.87 -10.49 -8.82
N ALA A 535 -48.57 -11.60 -9.09
CA ALA A 535 -49.10 -12.48 -8.05
C ALA A 535 -47.97 -13.31 -7.43
N ASP A 536 -47.57 -12.95 -6.20
CA ASP A 536 -46.49 -13.62 -5.49
C ASP A 536 -47.01 -14.69 -4.52
N THR A 537 -46.17 -15.67 -4.21
CA THR A 537 -46.42 -16.66 -3.15
C THR A 537 -45.37 -16.49 -2.09
N LEU A 538 -45.77 -16.01 -0.91
CA LEU A 538 -44.86 -15.72 0.19
C LEU A 538 -45.25 -16.55 1.40
N LYS A 539 -44.32 -17.37 1.90
CA LYS A 539 -44.47 -18.08 3.16
C LYS A 539 -43.40 -17.60 4.14
N GLY A 540 -43.84 -17.22 5.33
CA GLY A 540 -42.97 -16.97 6.47
C GLY A 540 -42.34 -18.26 7.02
N GLY A 541 -41.86 -18.18 8.25
CA GLY A 541 -41.28 -19.25 9.05
C GLY A 541 -42.08 -19.51 10.33
N ALA A 542 -41.37 -19.86 11.41
CA ALA A 542 -42.00 -20.21 12.70
C ALA A 542 -42.01 -19.06 13.72
N LYS A 543 -41.57 -17.85 13.33
CA LYS A 543 -41.54 -16.65 14.18
C LYS A 543 -42.39 -15.54 13.56
N ASN A 544 -42.54 -14.45 14.29
CA ASN A 544 -43.37 -13.31 13.88
C ASN A 544 -42.82 -12.71 12.58
N ASP A 545 -43.55 -12.89 11.48
CA ASP A 545 -43.15 -12.43 10.16
C ASP A 545 -43.96 -11.22 9.71
N THR A 546 -43.43 -10.48 8.75
CA THR A 546 -44.14 -9.38 8.08
C THR A 546 -44.15 -9.61 6.59
N LEU A 547 -45.33 -9.80 6.00
CA LEU A 547 -45.51 -10.17 4.61
C LEU A 547 -46.24 -9.04 3.87
N ILE A 548 -45.58 -8.48 2.86
CA ILE A 548 -46.11 -7.46 1.95
C ILE A 548 -46.16 -8.08 0.56
N GLY A 549 -47.35 -8.38 0.06
CA GLY A 549 -47.51 -9.02 -1.25
C GLY A 549 -47.05 -8.16 -2.43
N GLY A 550 -47.21 -6.83 -2.34
CA GLY A 550 -46.89 -5.92 -3.44
C GLY A 550 -48.09 -5.73 -4.36
N GLY A 551 -47.90 -5.79 -5.68
CA GLY A 551 -48.95 -5.74 -6.70
C GLY A 551 -49.76 -7.06 -6.77
N GLY A 552 -50.51 -7.31 -7.84
CA GLY A 552 -51.14 -8.62 -8.09
C GLY A 552 -52.13 -9.16 -7.02
N ILE A 553 -52.49 -10.43 -7.18
CA ILE A 553 -53.29 -11.22 -6.21
C ILE A 553 -52.32 -12.19 -5.53
N ASP A 554 -51.88 -11.86 -4.33
CA ASP A 554 -50.82 -12.60 -3.64
C ASP A 554 -51.37 -13.71 -2.76
N THR A 555 -50.59 -14.78 -2.60
CA THR A 555 -50.85 -15.83 -1.62
C THR A 555 -49.84 -15.73 -0.49
N LEU A 556 -50.33 -15.40 0.72
CA LEU A 556 -49.50 -15.24 1.91
C LEU A 556 -49.79 -16.35 2.92
N THR A 557 -48.73 -16.89 3.53
CA THR A 557 -48.80 -17.86 4.63
C THR A 557 -47.86 -17.36 5.72
N GLY A 558 -48.39 -17.11 6.91
CA GLY A 558 -47.59 -16.58 8.03
C GLY A 558 -46.69 -17.66 8.63
N GLY A 559 -47.30 -18.80 8.96
CA GLY A 559 -46.65 -19.91 9.63
C GLY A 559 -46.95 -19.92 11.13
N GLY A 560 -45.89 -19.89 11.94
CA GLY A 560 -46.00 -19.80 13.38
C GLY A 560 -45.55 -18.44 13.89
N GLY A 561 -46.12 -17.95 14.98
CA GLY A 561 -45.83 -16.63 15.52
C GLY A 561 -46.97 -15.64 15.27
N ASN A 562 -46.83 -14.42 15.77
CA ASN A 562 -47.80 -13.37 15.52
C ASN A 562 -47.44 -12.64 14.22
N ASP A 563 -48.05 -13.04 13.12
CA ASP A 563 -47.66 -12.55 11.80
C ASP A 563 -48.42 -11.27 11.40
N GLN A 564 -47.76 -10.42 10.62
CA GLN A 564 -48.34 -9.21 10.06
C GLN A 564 -48.50 -9.35 8.55
N PHE A 565 -49.75 -9.40 8.10
CA PHE A 565 -50.10 -9.36 6.69
C PHE A 565 -50.40 -7.91 6.30
N VAL A 566 -49.45 -7.26 5.63
CA VAL A 566 -49.57 -5.85 5.27
C VAL A 566 -50.43 -5.71 4.02
N LEU A 567 -51.58 -5.08 4.19
CA LEU A 567 -52.53 -4.76 3.14
C LEU A 567 -52.36 -3.30 2.76
N ASN A 568 -51.88 -3.05 1.54
CA ASN A 568 -51.51 -1.72 1.05
C ASN A 568 -52.13 -1.41 -0.33
N LYS A 569 -53.25 -2.05 -0.66
CA LYS A 569 -53.93 -1.93 -1.96
C LYS A 569 -55.40 -1.60 -1.80
N ALA A 570 -55.83 -0.46 -2.35
CA ALA A 570 -57.23 -0.04 -2.42
C ALA A 570 -57.80 -0.11 -3.84
N ALA A 571 -57.48 -1.18 -4.57
CA ALA A 571 -57.91 -1.38 -5.96
C ALA A 571 -58.65 -2.73 -6.13
N PRO A 572 -59.82 -2.76 -6.81
CA PRO A 572 -60.53 -4.01 -7.10
C PRO A 572 -59.63 -5.02 -7.84
N GLY A 573 -59.77 -6.31 -7.49
CA GLY A 573 -59.05 -7.39 -8.16
C GLY A 573 -57.59 -7.57 -7.72
N ASN A 574 -57.11 -6.89 -6.67
CA ASN A 574 -55.77 -7.08 -6.10
C ASN A 574 -55.80 -7.51 -4.62
N GLY A 575 -56.88 -8.17 -4.21
CA GLY A 575 -57.01 -8.69 -2.84
C GLY A 575 -55.98 -9.78 -2.56
N VAL A 576 -55.56 -9.88 -1.30
CA VAL A 576 -54.59 -10.88 -0.85
C VAL A 576 -55.30 -12.15 -0.36
N VAL A 577 -54.73 -13.32 -0.62
CA VAL A 577 -55.20 -14.62 -0.11
C VAL A 577 -54.29 -15.07 1.03
N ILE A 578 -54.79 -15.03 2.27
CA ILE A 578 -54.06 -15.48 3.45
C ILE A 578 -54.49 -16.92 3.79
N LYS A 579 -53.53 -17.84 3.86
CA LYS A 579 -53.80 -19.29 3.93
C LYS A 579 -53.99 -19.84 5.33
N ASP A 580 -53.49 -19.17 6.37
CA ASP A 580 -53.37 -19.74 7.72
C ASP A 580 -53.68 -18.77 8.86
N PHE A 581 -54.32 -17.63 8.56
CA PHE A 581 -54.64 -16.60 9.54
C PHE A 581 -55.27 -17.17 10.82
N THR A 582 -54.70 -16.83 11.97
CA THR A 582 -55.07 -17.34 13.29
C THR A 582 -55.23 -16.21 14.32
N ALA A 583 -56.11 -16.44 15.30
CA ALA A 583 -56.33 -15.54 16.44
C ALA A 583 -56.10 -16.27 17.77
N VAL A 584 -55.16 -17.23 17.79
CA VAL A 584 -54.81 -18.03 18.96
C VAL A 584 -53.65 -17.37 19.70
N ALA A 585 -53.60 -17.50 21.03
CA ALA A 585 -52.49 -16.94 21.81
C ALA A 585 -51.12 -17.47 21.32
N ASN A 586 -50.15 -16.56 21.13
CA ASN A 586 -48.81 -16.81 20.55
C ASN A 586 -48.80 -17.23 19.06
N ASN A 587 -49.95 -17.17 18.40
CA ASN A 587 -50.11 -17.30 16.95
C ASN A 587 -51.30 -16.38 16.56
N ASN A 588 -51.21 -15.11 16.98
CA ASN A 588 -52.28 -14.13 16.89
C ASN A 588 -51.93 -13.11 15.82
N ASP A 589 -52.43 -13.37 14.62
CA ASP A 589 -52.08 -12.64 13.42
C ASP A 589 -52.80 -11.31 13.33
N VAL A 590 -52.23 -10.44 12.52
CA VAL A 590 -52.65 -9.07 12.34
C VAL A 590 -52.86 -8.77 10.86
N PHE A 591 -54.06 -8.29 10.54
CA PHE A 591 -54.29 -7.51 9.32
C PHE A 591 -53.67 -6.11 9.53
N ALA A 592 -52.48 -5.90 8.96
CA ALA A 592 -51.78 -4.63 9.03
C ALA A 592 -52.24 -3.73 7.87
N LEU A 593 -53.11 -2.76 8.16
CA LEU A 593 -53.75 -1.89 7.19
C LEU A 593 -52.89 -0.64 6.98
N SER A 594 -52.34 -0.46 5.77
CA SER A 594 -51.53 0.74 5.47
C SER A 594 -52.43 1.97 5.40
N ASN A 595 -52.15 2.96 6.26
CA ASN A 595 -52.85 4.24 6.26
C ASN A 595 -52.76 4.92 4.88
N ALA A 596 -51.57 4.90 4.27
CA ALA A 596 -51.32 5.56 3.00
C ALA A 596 -52.14 4.97 1.84
N ALA A 597 -52.50 3.68 1.92
CA ALA A 597 -53.25 3.01 0.88
C ALA A 597 -54.77 3.28 0.95
N PHE A 598 -55.31 3.56 2.14
CA PHE A 598 -56.75 3.58 2.38
C PHE A 598 -57.24 4.97 2.80
N ALA A 599 -57.97 5.63 1.90
CA ALA A 599 -58.46 6.99 2.14
C ALA A 599 -59.38 7.05 3.38
N GLY A 600 -59.05 7.94 4.32
CA GLY A 600 -59.80 8.11 5.56
C GLY A 600 -59.56 7.00 6.59
N ALA A 601 -58.57 6.12 6.40
CA ALA A 601 -58.12 5.21 7.44
C ALA A 601 -57.62 5.98 8.68
N PRO A 602 -57.72 5.40 9.89
CA PRO A 602 -57.20 6.02 11.11
C PRO A 602 -55.70 6.29 11.03
N ALA A 603 -55.18 7.18 11.88
CA ALA A 603 -53.74 7.40 11.99
C ALA A 603 -52.98 6.13 12.40
N VAL A 604 -51.71 6.02 12.00
CA VAL A 604 -50.80 4.94 12.43
C VAL A 604 -50.77 4.87 13.96
N GLY A 605 -50.93 3.66 14.52
CA GLY A 605 -50.98 3.44 15.97
C GLY A 605 -52.31 3.80 16.65
N ALA A 606 -53.35 4.21 15.90
CA ALA A 606 -54.67 4.45 16.47
C ALA A 606 -55.25 3.17 17.11
N THR A 607 -55.88 3.32 18.28
CA THR A 607 -56.62 2.22 18.91
C THR A 607 -57.88 1.92 18.10
N LEU A 608 -57.99 0.68 17.64
CA LEU A 608 -59.13 0.20 16.86
C LEU A 608 -60.17 -0.46 17.78
N ALA A 609 -61.44 -0.33 17.42
CA ALA A 609 -62.56 -0.96 18.09
C ALA A 609 -63.25 -1.94 17.13
N VAL A 610 -63.30 -3.22 17.50
CA VAL A 610 -64.01 -4.24 16.73
C VAL A 610 -65.44 -4.38 17.24
N SER A 611 -66.42 -4.30 16.34
CA SER A 611 -67.84 -4.40 16.68
C SER A 611 -68.63 -5.09 15.56
N THR A 612 -69.73 -5.74 15.92
CA THR A 612 -70.79 -6.07 14.95
C THR A 612 -71.48 -4.78 14.49
N VAL A 613 -72.22 -4.84 13.37
CA VAL A 613 -72.92 -3.67 12.81
C VAL A 613 -73.94 -3.10 13.79
N ALA A 614 -74.67 -3.99 14.48
CA ALA A 614 -75.57 -3.60 15.55
C ALA A 614 -74.77 -3.14 16.79
N GLY A 615 -74.75 -1.82 17.03
CA GLY A 615 -74.05 -1.22 18.17
C GLY A 615 -72.68 -0.62 17.84
N ALA A 616 -72.25 -0.68 16.58
CA ALA A 616 -71.04 -0.01 16.12
C ALA A 616 -71.11 1.51 16.33
N THR A 617 -69.98 2.10 16.72
CA THR A 617 -69.79 3.56 16.72
C THR A 617 -69.46 4.01 15.29
N ASN A 618 -70.03 5.12 14.83
CA ASN A 618 -69.72 5.68 13.52
C ASN A 618 -68.36 6.41 13.51
N SER A 619 -67.25 5.65 13.49
CA SER A 619 -65.88 6.16 13.58
C SER A 619 -64.95 5.43 12.62
N ALA A 620 -63.92 6.12 12.12
CA ALA A 620 -62.87 5.51 11.31
C ALA A 620 -62.09 4.43 12.07
N ASN A 621 -62.02 4.54 13.40
CA ASN A 621 -61.36 3.56 14.27
C ASN A 621 -62.19 2.28 14.47
N THR A 622 -63.42 2.24 13.98
CA THR A 622 -64.27 1.05 14.08
C THR A 622 -63.98 0.10 12.93
N ILE A 623 -63.76 -1.16 13.26
CA ILE A 623 -63.70 -2.28 12.31
C ILE A 623 -64.96 -3.10 12.50
N LEU A 624 -65.76 -3.24 11.44
CA LEU A 624 -66.96 -4.07 11.50
C LEU A 624 -66.58 -5.54 11.30
N VAL A 625 -67.11 -6.43 12.14
CA VAL A 625 -66.96 -7.89 11.97
C VAL A 625 -68.35 -8.51 12.10
N ASP A 626 -68.94 -8.92 10.98
CA ASP A 626 -70.32 -9.41 10.91
C ASP A 626 -70.52 -10.32 9.69
N ILE A 627 -71.74 -10.74 9.36
CA ILE A 627 -72.06 -11.37 8.08
C ILE A 627 -72.23 -10.30 6.99
N PHE A 628 -71.93 -10.63 5.72
CA PHE A 628 -72.02 -9.67 4.60
C PHE A 628 -73.39 -8.98 4.47
N ALA A 629 -74.47 -9.72 4.75
CA ALA A 629 -75.83 -9.16 4.72
C ALA A 629 -76.01 -8.02 5.73
N ASN A 630 -75.35 -8.07 6.90
CA ASN A 630 -75.42 -7.02 7.90
C ASN A 630 -74.54 -5.83 7.53
N LEU A 631 -73.34 -6.08 6.97
CA LEU A 631 -72.43 -5.02 6.50
C LEU A 631 -73.12 -4.09 5.49
N THR A 632 -73.92 -4.66 4.57
CA THR A 632 -74.63 -3.93 3.50
C THR A 632 -75.97 -3.30 3.92
N ALA A 633 -76.54 -3.71 5.06
CA ALA A 633 -77.89 -3.33 5.45
C ALA A 633 -78.01 -1.96 6.17
N ASN A 634 -76.92 -1.37 6.67
CA ASN A 634 -76.95 -0.21 7.58
C ASN A 634 -76.17 1.03 7.06
N GLN A 635 -76.39 1.39 5.80
CA GLN A 635 -75.56 2.30 5.00
C GLN A 635 -75.42 3.74 5.52
N THR A 636 -76.32 4.24 6.39
CA THR A 636 -76.25 5.63 6.90
C THR A 636 -75.61 5.76 8.28
N ALA A 637 -75.63 4.69 9.09
CA ALA A 637 -75.11 4.72 10.45
C ALA A 637 -73.60 4.48 10.55
N THR A 638 -72.96 4.03 9.46
CA THR A 638 -71.54 3.63 9.43
C THR A 638 -70.70 4.44 8.44
N SER A 639 -71.14 5.63 8.04
CA SER A 639 -70.50 6.46 7.01
C SER A 639 -69.03 6.88 7.27
N ASN A 640 -68.56 6.79 8.52
CA ASN A 640 -67.18 7.03 8.92
C ASN A 640 -66.36 5.75 9.08
N VAL A 641 -66.97 4.58 9.02
CA VAL A 641 -66.27 3.28 9.06
C VAL A 641 -65.57 3.05 7.73
N ARG A 642 -64.37 2.46 7.75
CA ARG A 642 -63.59 2.17 6.53
C ARG A 642 -63.35 0.70 6.25
N PHE A 643 -63.46 -0.16 7.25
CA PHE A 643 -63.12 -1.57 7.13
C PHE A 643 -64.20 -2.46 7.73
N GLY A 644 -64.46 -3.56 7.03
CA GLY A 644 -65.49 -4.53 7.39
C GLY A 644 -65.06 -5.94 7.02
N TYR A 645 -65.23 -6.89 7.93
CA TYR A 645 -64.92 -8.30 7.76
C TYR A 645 -66.21 -9.11 7.69
N ASP A 646 -66.41 -9.81 6.57
CA ASP A 646 -67.47 -10.79 6.42
C ASP A 646 -67.03 -12.16 6.95
N THR A 647 -67.61 -12.53 8.08
CA THR A 647 -67.42 -13.81 8.77
C THR A 647 -67.91 -15.02 7.97
N THR A 648 -68.85 -14.83 7.03
CA THR A 648 -69.39 -15.93 6.21
C THR A 648 -68.44 -16.33 5.11
N ASN A 649 -68.00 -15.36 4.29
CA ASN A 649 -67.08 -15.63 3.18
C ASN A 649 -65.60 -15.46 3.57
N LYS A 650 -65.33 -15.02 4.80
CA LYS A 650 -63.98 -14.83 5.38
C LYS A 650 -63.18 -13.75 4.65
N GLN A 651 -63.84 -12.63 4.39
CA GLN A 651 -63.35 -11.58 3.52
C GLN A 651 -63.26 -10.25 4.24
N LEU A 652 -62.11 -9.59 4.15
CA LEU A 652 -61.89 -8.24 4.63
C LEU A 652 -62.06 -7.24 3.48
N PHE A 653 -62.84 -6.21 3.74
CA PHE A 653 -63.17 -5.16 2.80
C PHE A 653 -62.70 -3.80 3.28
N TYR A 654 -62.29 -2.98 2.32
CA TYR A 654 -62.16 -1.53 2.48
C TYR A 654 -63.31 -0.84 1.74
N ASP A 655 -63.87 0.19 2.34
CA ASP A 655 -64.86 1.04 1.71
C ASP A 655 -64.66 2.51 2.12
N ALA A 656 -64.65 3.39 1.12
CA ALA A 656 -64.36 4.81 1.31
C ALA A 656 -65.54 5.56 1.93
N ASP A 657 -66.78 5.13 1.65
CA ASP A 657 -68.00 5.78 2.14
C ASP A 657 -68.67 5.03 3.31
N GLY A 658 -68.19 3.83 3.64
CA GLY A 658 -68.57 3.06 4.82
C GLY A 658 -69.92 2.35 4.73
N ASN A 659 -70.51 2.25 3.54
CA ASN A 659 -71.81 1.58 3.31
C ASN A 659 -71.71 0.11 2.89
N PHE A 660 -70.49 -0.36 2.59
CA PHE A 660 -70.11 -1.71 2.15
C PHE A 660 -70.94 -2.26 0.99
N SER A 661 -71.43 -1.38 0.11
CA SER A 661 -72.25 -1.72 -1.06
C SER A 661 -71.46 -1.54 -2.37
N VAL A 662 -71.89 -0.65 -3.27
CA VAL A 662 -71.20 -0.31 -4.51
C VAL A 662 -69.91 0.46 -4.20
N GLY A 663 -68.78 0.02 -4.75
CA GLY A 663 -67.48 0.66 -4.54
C GLY A 663 -66.62 0.02 -3.45
N THR A 664 -67.17 -0.96 -2.72
CA THR A 664 -66.43 -1.80 -1.77
C THR A 664 -65.30 -2.55 -2.44
N VAL A 665 -64.12 -2.54 -1.83
CA VAL A 665 -62.92 -3.22 -2.32
C VAL A 665 -62.60 -4.41 -1.43
N LEU A 666 -62.56 -5.61 -2.01
CA LEU A 666 -62.01 -6.79 -1.34
C LEU A 666 -60.49 -6.65 -1.21
N ILE A 667 -59.98 -6.57 0.02
CA ILE A 667 -58.55 -6.37 0.29
C ILE A 667 -57.86 -7.64 0.80
N ALA A 668 -58.59 -8.54 1.47
CA ALA A 668 -58.06 -9.85 1.83
C ALA A 668 -59.14 -10.93 1.93
N THR A 669 -58.77 -12.17 1.64
CA THR A 669 -59.51 -13.38 2.01
C THR A 669 -58.66 -14.18 2.97
N SER A 670 -59.24 -14.72 4.04
CA SER A 670 -58.53 -15.53 5.04
C SER A 670 -59.26 -16.84 5.38
N THR A 671 -58.70 -17.63 6.30
CA THR A 671 -59.27 -18.92 6.73
C THR A 671 -60.12 -18.82 8.00
N LEU A 672 -59.96 -17.76 8.80
CA LEU A 672 -60.63 -17.57 10.09
C LEU A 672 -62.07 -17.09 9.93
N ALA A 673 -63.04 -17.74 10.56
CA ALA A 673 -64.45 -17.35 10.44
C ALA A 673 -64.98 -16.48 11.59
N VAL A 674 -64.40 -16.60 12.79
CA VAL A 674 -64.92 -15.98 14.03
C VAL A 674 -63.76 -15.62 14.99
N ASN A 675 -64.05 -14.85 16.04
CA ASN A 675 -63.13 -14.45 17.13
C ASN A 675 -62.09 -13.36 16.81
N LEU A 676 -62.30 -12.59 15.75
CA LEU A 676 -61.50 -11.39 15.50
C LEU A 676 -61.78 -10.33 16.57
N ASN A 677 -60.71 -9.72 17.09
CA ASN A 677 -60.78 -8.64 18.06
C ASN A 677 -59.76 -7.53 17.69
N ALA A 678 -59.68 -6.48 18.50
CA ALA A 678 -58.83 -5.32 18.20
C ALA A 678 -57.34 -5.66 18.01
N SER A 679 -56.84 -6.73 18.64
CA SER A 679 -55.45 -7.17 18.47
C SER A 679 -55.14 -7.76 17.09
N ASN A 680 -56.16 -8.13 16.31
CA ASN A 680 -55.99 -8.71 14.97
C ASN A 680 -55.95 -7.65 13.86
N PHE A 681 -55.97 -6.37 14.23
CA PHE A 681 -55.94 -5.25 13.29
C PHE A 681 -54.96 -4.21 13.80
N ALA A 682 -54.14 -3.69 12.90
CA ALA A 682 -53.25 -2.57 13.17
C ALA A 682 -53.27 -1.61 11.99
N ILE A 683 -53.11 -0.32 12.26
CA ILE A 683 -52.79 0.65 11.21
C ILE A 683 -51.28 0.82 11.15
N VAL A 684 -50.71 0.60 9.97
CA VAL A 684 -49.28 0.74 9.67
C VAL A 684 -49.02 1.87 8.68
N ALA A 685 -47.77 2.33 8.60
CA ALA A 685 -47.35 3.40 7.71
C ALA A 685 -47.47 3.05 6.23
#